data_AF-A0A9E4ASK1-F1
#
_entry.id   AF-A0A9E4ASK1-F1
#
_cell.length_a   1.000
_cell.length_b   1.000
_cell.length_c   1.000
_cell.angle_alpha   90.00
_cell.angle_beta   90.00
_cell.angle_gamma   90.00
#
_symmetry.space_group_name_H-M   'P 1'
#
loop_
_entity.id
_entity.type
_entity.pdbx_description
1 polymer ?
#
loop_
_entity_poly.entity_id
_entity_poly.type
_entity_poly.pdbx_seq_one_letter_code
_entity_poly.pdbx_strand_id
1 'polypeptide(L)'
;MSMREKYDSTDFWYTFINSLHNEGLSAGRGELEMDEEMQKKLLAYLKENIEKGVTNEETVLPPTLSDYLSRFPQEMLPKLQSLAESFLDTDPDNGPASVLLATVAYTEMGSIGSLPFVGKALTLVPKDLCLNLLIIYKYGRNCGAAEQIILTVLENVFEWAKQQDNSARYHEVRNFYRRHRVTPYSVYTRLKTFDKRYWEKREGDRIMGIGEGKGTIGKCRDLISEEQAAFNKVMVEESDNPNIFGKETSENTDFWDAYLDTLEDRGLSVPRWKLVPKVQEKLLDYFKTKIEAGVIDGLTTLPSQLPEYVPLFPDAMLLELREFAEEVYEKQPENGAAAKMLAVIEQKGYITFNEQAITLAPNDAEICFYAISYNTSLTLLEKLFERAQRRGESELYHWLVRLYKEIGTTPCVSYRKLMKSSEGNVELITRYKALIVQAQQTFEHRLEQEPDDWYALRGLGDIYETLGETELTQKYPWEGHSDTKIAWQQKAWVGRKLPDFSATPLDGTPISVSDYRGKMLVLNFCAKWCGFCAPEIPYLKKVYEEHHDKGLEVIGVSLDENEAELCEFIDAHDIPWPNIFDGKGWESDLARYFGINSVPSQWLIDRDGTIISVGTRRETLGQLVKWAEASRVGNLVPDFSAVDVDGNLVSPSAYRGKVVLLYFWTSQDYCEKELTYMDAVYQKYHTKGFDIVDVNIAGWKNEEDFHRLLSKKNYQGHHIYDGGKLKQGPLAQQFAIQEIPTLLLIDTDGKIIDARSGKVHSPEAWTARLEKLVATHLGM
;
A
#
# COMPACT_ATOMS: atom_id res chain seq x y z
N MET A 1 -33.38 19.96 14.90
CA MET A 1 -33.07 19.53 16.28
C MET A 1 -31.64 19.90 16.58
N SER A 2 -31.38 20.55 17.70
CA SER A 2 -30.02 20.89 18.13
C SER A 2 -29.27 19.60 18.51
N MET A 3 -27.92 19.56 18.43
CA MET A 3 -27.14 18.38 18.86
C MET A 3 -27.47 17.97 20.30
N ARG A 4 -27.80 18.93 21.17
CA ARG A 4 -28.24 18.67 22.55
C ARG A 4 -29.51 17.82 22.65
N GLU A 5 -30.44 17.92 21.70
CA GLU A 5 -31.70 17.16 21.70
C GLU A 5 -31.53 15.73 21.16
N LYS A 6 -30.38 15.40 20.52
CA LYS A 6 -30.10 14.05 19.98
C LYS A 6 -29.48 13.09 21.00
N TYR A 7 -28.86 13.60 22.08
CA TYR A 7 -28.06 12.78 23.02
C TYR A 7 -28.86 11.95 24.04
N ASP A 8 -30.18 12.12 24.09
CA ASP A 8 -31.02 11.52 25.14
C ASP A 8 -31.72 10.21 24.72
N SER A 9 -31.45 9.67 23.52
CA SER A 9 -31.98 8.37 23.09
C SER A 9 -30.93 7.26 23.18
N THR A 10 -31.33 6.07 23.63
CA THR A 10 -30.50 4.85 23.63
C THR A 10 -30.09 4.44 22.21
N ASP A 11 -30.97 4.68 21.22
CA ASP A 11 -30.68 4.45 19.81
C ASP A 11 -29.56 5.35 19.26
N PHE A 12 -29.38 6.56 19.83
CA PHE A 12 -28.32 7.46 19.42
C PHE A 12 -26.95 6.84 19.68
N TRP A 13 -26.69 6.26 20.86
CA TRP A 13 -25.36 5.73 21.17
C TRP A 13 -25.02 4.44 20.42
N TYR A 14 -26.01 3.56 20.24
CA TYR A 14 -25.86 2.38 19.38
C TYR A 14 -25.57 2.79 17.93
N THR A 15 -26.36 3.73 17.40
CA THR A 15 -26.18 4.26 16.05
C THR A 15 -24.86 5.00 15.94
N PHE A 16 -24.50 5.86 16.89
CA PHE A 16 -23.28 6.65 16.92
C PHE A 16 -22.05 5.74 16.87
N ILE A 17 -21.94 4.74 17.75
CA ILE A 17 -20.77 3.87 17.79
C ILE A 17 -20.65 3.01 16.52
N ASN A 18 -21.78 2.56 15.96
CA ASN A 18 -21.83 1.82 14.70
C ASN A 18 -21.67 2.70 13.45
N SER A 19 -22.06 3.98 13.53
CA SER A 19 -21.99 4.98 12.46
C SER A 19 -20.67 5.73 12.44
N LEU A 20 -19.82 5.64 13.47
CA LEU A 20 -18.43 6.09 13.42
C LEU A 20 -17.68 5.52 12.19
N HIS A 21 -18.17 4.40 11.63
CA HIS A 21 -17.72 3.83 10.37
C HIS A 21 -18.28 4.54 9.12
N ASN A 22 -19.57 4.84 9.09
CA ASN A 22 -20.27 5.48 7.97
C ASN A 22 -20.06 6.99 7.88
N GLU A 23 -19.73 7.65 9.00
CA GLU A 23 -19.38 9.07 9.07
C GLU A 23 -17.88 9.33 8.85
N GLY A 24 -17.13 8.32 8.40
CA GLY A 24 -15.77 8.56 7.93
C GLY A 24 -14.73 8.81 9.01
N LEU A 25 -15.01 8.47 10.27
CA LEU A 25 -14.07 8.66 11.37
C LEU A 25 -13.10 7.46 11.52
N SER A 26 -13.31 6.34 10.81
CA SER A 26 -12.67 5.01 10.98
C SER A 26 -11.17 4.79 10.62
N ALA A 27 -10.41 5.78 10.16
CA ALA A 27 -9.05 5.60 9.61
C ALA A 27 -8.08 6.76 9.91
N GLY A 28 -8.44 7.67 10.83
CA GLY A 28 -7.57 8.73 11.33
C GLY A 28 -6.90 8.37 12.66
N ARG A 29 -5.61 8.70 12.83
CA ARG A 29 -4.88 8.62 14.11
C ARG A 29 -5.20 9.83 15.03
N GLY A 30 -6.47 10.12 15.27
CA GLY A 30 -6.91 11.20 16.15
C GLY A 30 -7.89 10.71 17.21
N GLU A 31 -7.71 11.19 18.44
CA GLU A 31 -8.68 11.03 19.53
C GLU A 31 -9.99 11.74 19.18
N LEU A 32 -11.13 11.14 19.53
CA LEU A 32 -12.45 11.74 19.45
C LEU A 32 -12.55 12.82 20.51
N GLU A 33 -12.92 14.03 20.11
CA GLU A 33 -13.27 15.08 21.05
C GLU A 33 -14.58 14.68 21.75
N MET A 34 -14.48 14.33 23.04
CA MET A 34 -15.62 14.02 23.90
C MET A 34 -15.54 14.90 25.13
N ASP A 35 -16.48 15.83 25.27
CA ASP A 35 -16.62 16.60 26.51
C ASP A 35 -17.05 15.70 27.69
N GLU A 36 -16.95 16.23 28.90
CA GLU A 36 -17.28 15.47 30.12
C GLU A 36 -18.74 14.96 30.13
N GLU A 37 -19.67 15.68 29.51
CA GLU A 37 -21.09 15.30 29.45
C GLU A 37 -21.27 14.08 28.54
N MET A 38 -20.65 14.11 27.36
CA MET A 38 -20.61 13.04 26.38
C MET A 38 -19.96 11.78 26.94
N GLN A 39 -18.83 11.93 27.64
CA GLN A 39 -18.17 10.82 28.33
C GLN A 39 -19.09 10.16 29.38
N LYS A 40 -19.76 10.98 30.19
CA LYS A 40 -20.69 10.50 31.23
C LYS A 40 -21.88 9.76 30.62
N LYS A 41 -22.45 10.27 29.53
CA LYS A 41 -23.58 9.64 28.83
C LYS A 41 -23.18 8.33 28.16
N LEU A 42 -21.98 8.26 27.56
CA LEU A 42 -21.47 7.00 27.01
C LEU A 42 -21.25 5.94 28.09
N LEU A 43 -20.67 6.31 29.24
CA LEU A 43 -20.50 5.38 30.37
C LEU A 43 -21.85 4.88 30.90
N ALA A 44 -22.86 5.76 30.99
CA ALA A 44 -24.21 5.37 31.39
C ALA A 44 -24.85 4.41 30.37
N TYR A 45 -24.68 4.68 29.08
CA TYR A 45 -25.16 3.80 28.01
C TYR A 45 -24.50 2.42 28.05
N LEU A 46 -23.16 2.35 28.16
CA LEU A 46 -22.46 1.08 28.23
C LEU A 46 -22.83 0.31 29.50
N LYS A 47 -23.00 1.01 30.63
CA LYS A 47 -23.50 0.41 31.87
C LYS A 47 -24.87 -0.25 31.68
N GLU A 48 -25.83 0.45 31.09
CA GLU A 48 -27.17 -0.09 30.82
C GLU A 48 -27.11 -1.33 29.92
N ASN A 49 -26.23 -1.33 28.92
CA ASN A 49 -26.05 -2.47 28.02
C ASN A 49 -25.36 -3.66 28.71
N ILE A 50 -24.41 -3.42 29.61
CA ILE A 50 -23.81 -4.48 30.42
C ILE A 50 -24.86 -5.10 31.37
N GLU A 51 -25.74 -4.28 31.95
CA GLU A 51 -26.85 -4.73 32.81
C GLU A 51 -27.89 -5.58 32.06
N LYS A 52 -28.11 -5.32 30.75
CA LYS A 52 -29.00 -6.12 29.90
C LYS A 52 -28.46 -7.53 29.64
N GLY A 53 -27.16 -7.78 29.83
CA GLY A 53 -26.56 -9.10 29.69
C GLY A 53 -26.46 -9.60 28.25
N VAL A 54 -26.54 -10.92 28.07
CA VAL A 54 -26.37 -11.63 26.79
C VAL A 54 -27.73 -12.09 26.27
N THR A 55 -27.99 -11.91 24.98
CA THR A 55 -29.15 -12.50 24.29
C THR A 55 -28.64 -13.33 23.11
N ASN A 56 -29.05 -14.59 22.98
CA ASN A 56 -28.59 -15.50 21.90
C ASN A 56 -27.05 -15.65 21.77
N GLU A 57 -26.32 -15.64 22.88
CA GLU A 57 -24.84 -15.69 22.91
C GLU A 57 -24.15 -14.45 22.29
N GLU A 58 -24.90 -13.36 22.09
CA GLU A 58 -24.42 -12.06 21.62
C GLU A 58 -24.57 -11.02 22.73
N THR A 59 -23.62 -10.09 22.80
CA THR A 59 -23.74 -8.93 23.68
C THR A 59 -24.61 -7.87 23.01
N VAL A 60 -25.18 -6.99 23.83
CA VAL A 60 -25.82 -5.76 23.34
C VAL A 60 -24.82 -4.61 23.18
N LEU A 61 -23.51 -4.90 23.28
CA LEU A 61 -22.49 -3.89 22.99
C LEU A 61 -22.47 -3.60 21.49
N PRO A 62 -22.16 -2.35 21.09
CA PRO A 62 -22.05 -2.01 19.68
C PRO A 62 -20.95 -2.83 18.99
N PRO A 63 -21.24 -3.51 17.87
CA PRO A 63 -20.28 -4.34 17.13
C PRO A 63 -18.94 -3.70 16.79
N THR A 64 -18.90 -2.39 16.55
CA THR A 64 -17.66 -1.69 16.18
C THR A 64 -16.98 -0.99 17.35
N LEU A 65 -17.45 -1.19 18.59
CA LEU A 65 -16.86 -0.57 19.79
C LEU A 65 -15.34 -0.84 19.88
N SER A 66 -14.92 -2.04 19.49
CA SER A 66 -13.53 -2.47 19.46
C SER A 66 -12.64 -1.77 18.43
N ASP A 67 -13.24 -1.24 17.37
CA ASP A 67 -12.51 -0.49 16.35
C ASP A 67 -12.17 0.93 16.82
N TYR A 68 -12.96 1.47 17.75
CA TYR A 68 -12.91 2.88 18.13
C TYR A 68 -12.35 3.15 19.53
N LEU A 69 -12.19 2.13 20.37
CA LEU A 69 -11.73 2.34 21.75
C LEU A 69 -10.35 3.03 21.83
N SER A 70 -9.44 2.74 20.89
CA SER A 70 -8.15 3.41 20.77
C SER A 70 -8.22 4.88 20.35
N ARG A 71 -9.43 5.38 20.07
CA ARG A 71 -9.70 6.76 19.69
C ARG A 71 -10.49 7.51 20.74
N PHE A 72 -10.95 6.87 21.82
CA PHE A 72 -11.53 7.64 22.92
C PHE A 72 -10.42 8.46 23.60
N PRO A 73 -10.75 9.60 24.24
CA PRO A 73 -9.78 10.33 25.05
C PRO A 73 -9.07 9.39 26.02
N GLN A 74 -7.76 9.56 26.24
CA GLN A 74 -6.98 8.64 27.11
C GLN A 74 -7.63 8.39 28.48
N GLU A 75 -8.29 9.41 29.04
CA GLU A 75 -8.98 9.34 30.33
C GLU A 75 -10.22 8.43 30.35
N MET A 76 -10.74 8.02 29.18
CA MET A 76 -11.87 7.10 29.08
C MET A 76 -11.48 5.64 29.30
N LEU A 77 -10.27 5.22 28.91
CA LEU A 77 -9.81 3.84 29.07
C LEU A 77 -9.88 3.36 30.54
N PRO A 78 -9.31 4.07 31.54
CA PRO A 78 -9.42 3.65 32.94
C PRO A 78 -10.86 3.70 33.46
N LYS A 79 -11.71 4.61 32.94
CA LYS A 79 -13.14 4.68 33.31
C LYS A 79 -13.92 3.45 32.79
N LEU A 80 -13.62 3.02 31.56
CA LEU A 80 -14.22 1.83 30.94
C LEU A 80 -13.73 0.54 31.58
N GLN A 81 -12.43 0.47 31.90
CA GLN A 81 -11.86 -0.64 32.64
C GLN A 81 -12.54 -0.80 34.01
N SER A 82 -12.61 0.29 34.79
CA SER A 82 -13.25 0.28 36.11
C SER A 82 -14.74 -0.07 36.02
N LEU A 83 -15.44 0.38 34.99
CA LEU A 83 -16.82 -0.03 34.73
C LEU A 83 -16.92 -1.54 34.53
N ALA A 84 -16.13 -2.13 33.62
CA ALA A 84 -16.14 -3.56 33.36
C ALA A 84 -15.77 -4.38 34.61
N GLU A 85 -14.72 -3.98 35.32
CA GLU A 85 -14.26 -4.63 36.56
C GLU A 85 -15.35 -4.59 37.64
N SER A 86 -16.08 -3.49 37.79
CA SER A 86 -17.16 -3.39 38.79
C SER A 86 -18.28 -4.40 38.59
N PHE A 87 -18.58 -4.77 37.33
CA PHE A 87 -19.53 -5.85 37.03
C PHE A 87 -18.90 -7.21 37.27
N LEU A 88 -17.65 -7.42 36.84
CA LEU A 88 -16.95 -8.69 36.99
C LEU A 88 -16.63 -9.06 38.45
N ASP A 89 -16.48 -8.08 39.34
CA ASP A 89 -16.35 -8.29 40.78
C ASP A 89 -17.63 -8.87 41.41
N THR A 90 -18.78 -8.57 40.81
CA THR A 90 -20.10 -9.06 41.27
C THR A 90 -20.56 -10.30 40.52
N ASP A 91 -20.25 -10.39 39.23
CA ASP A 91 -20.61 -11.47 38.32
C ASP A 91 -19.42 -11.77 37.39
N PRO A 92 -18.54 -12.71 37.77
CA PRO A 92 -17.35 -13.06 37.00
C PRO A 92 -17.63 -13.59 35.59
N ASP A 93 -18.87 -14.03 35.31
CA ASP A 93 -19.30 -14.61 34.04
C ASP A 93 -20.12 -13.62 33.18
N ASN A 94 -20.12 -12.33 33.54
CA ASN A 94 -20.78 -11.30 32.75
C ASN A 94 -20.12 -11.14 31.37
N GLY A 95 -20.80 -11.62 30.33
CA GLY A 95 -20.33 -11.63 28.93
C GLY A 95 -20.02 -10.24 28.37
N PRO A 96 -20.95 -9.26 28.41
CA PRO A 96 -20.69 -7.90 27.95
C PRO A 96 -19.54 -7.22 28.68
N ALA A 97 -19.45 -7.36 30.01
CA ALA A 97 -18.32 -6.82 30.77
C ALA A 97 -17.00 -7.46 30.35
N SER A 98 -16.99 -8.77 30.07
CA SER A 98 -15.82 -9.49 29.57
C SER A 98 -15.39 -9.00 28.17
N VAL A 99 -16.32 -8.73 27.25
CA VAL A 99 -16.01 -8.16 25.92
C VAL A 99 -15.48 -6.74 26.03
N LEU A 100 -16.06 -5.90 26.88
CA LEU A 100 -15.57 -4.55 27.13
C LEU A 100 -14.14 -4.59 27.68
N LEU A 101 -13.87 -5.45 28.67
CA LEU A 101 -12.54 -5.60 29.24
C LEU A 101 -11.52 -6.13 28.23
N ALA A 102 -11.88 -7.11 27.41
CA ALA A 102 -11.03 -7.62 26.33
C ALA A 102 -10.67 -6.51 25.31
N THR A 103 -11.64 -5.65 25.01
CA THR A 103 -11.47 -4.52 24.11
C THR A 103 -10.55 -3.43 24.67
N VAL A 104 -10.71 -3.11 25.97
CA VAL A 104 -9.83 -2.17 26.69
C VAL A 104 -8.41 -2.75 26.76
N ALA A 105 -8.27 -4.01 27.19
CA ALA A 105 -6.98 -4.67 27.32
C ALA A 105 -6.22 -4.73 25.99
N TYR A 106 -6.90 -4.94 24.86
CA TYR A 106 -6.26 -4.88 23.54
C TYR A 106 -5.66 -3.50 23.27
N THR A 107 -6.38 -2.44 23.63
CA THR A 107 -5.96 -1.06 23.42
C THR A 107 -4.75 -0.70 24.28
N GLU A 108 -4.74 -1.10 25.55
CA GLU A 108 -3.67 -0.76 26.50
C GLU A 108 -2.43 -1.67 26.38
N MET A 109 -2.65 -2.98 26.21
CA MET A 109 -1.60 -4.00 26.31
C MET A 109 -1.18 -4.59 24.95
N GLY A 110 -1.86 -4.17 23.87
CA GLY A 110 -1.65 -4.71 22.53
C GLY A 110 -2.15 -6.15 22.37
N SER A 111 -1.86 -6.75 21.22
CA SER A 111 -2.38 -8.07 20.85
C SER A 111 -2.00 -9.18 21.82
N ILE A 112 -0.73 -9.30 22.22
CA ILE A 112 -0.29 -10.42 23.05
C ILE A 112 -0.80 -10.31 24.50
N GLY A 113 -0.76 -9.11 25.09
CA GLY A 113 -1.18 -8.90 26.48
C GLY A 113 -2.68 -9.08 26.72
N SER A 114 -3.50 -8.90 25.68
CA SER A 114 -4.96 -8.99 25.75
C SER A 114 -5.52 -10.41 25.55
N LEU A 115 -4.71 -11.37 25.08
CA LEU A 115 -5.15 -12.75 24.79
C LEU A 115 -5.92 -13.43 25.93
N PRO A 116 -5.53 -13.31 27.23
CA PRO A 116 -6.27 -13.94 28.32
C PRO A 116 -7.70 -13.39 28.46
N PHE A 117 -7.88 -12.09 28.24
CA PHE A 117 -9.18 -11.42 28.33
C PHE A 117 -10.06 -11.79 27.13
N VAL A 118 -9.49 -11.82 25.93
CA VAL A 118 -10.17 -12.30 24.72
C VAL A 118 -10.60 -13.76 24.85
N GLY A 119 -9.73 -14.62 25.36
CA GLY A 119 -10.04 -16.03 25.60
C GLY A 119 -11.24 -16.19 26.56
N LYS A 120 -11.25 -15.45 27.67
CA LYS A 120 -12.38 -15.45 28.61
C LYS A 120 -13.67 -14.95 27.96
N ALA A 121 -13.63 -13.82 27.26
CA ALA A 121 -14.80 -13.28 26.56
C ALA A 121 -15.37 -14.26 25.52
N LEU A 122 -14.50 -14.96 24.78
CA LEU A 122 -14.90 -15.93 23.76
C LEU A 122 -15.61 -17.16 24.34
N THR A 123 -15.29 -17.55 25.58
CA THR A 123 -16.02 -18.64 26.26
C THR A 123 -17.42 -18.24 26.69
N LEU A 124 -17.66 -16.96 26.97
CA LEU A 124 -18.93 -16.46 27.48
C LEU A 124 -19.88 -16.03 26.35
N VAL A 125 -19.33 -15.47 25.26
CA VAL A 125 -20.11 -14.92 24.13
C VAL A 125 -19.46 -15.29 22.78
N PRO A 126 -19.44 -16.58 22.40
CA PRO A 126 -18.71 -17.06 21.23
C PRO A 126 -19.23 -16.51 19.88
N LYS A 127 -20.50 -16.10 19.82
CA LYS A 127 -21.13 -15.57 18.60
C LYS A 127 -21.10 -14.06 18.49
N ASP A 128 -20.58 -13.37 19.51
CA ASP A 128 -20.63 -11.92 19.57
C ASP A 128 -19.84 -11.26 18.44
N LEU A 129 -20.55 -10.41 17.68
CA LEU A 129 -19.99 -9.73 16.52
C LEU A 129 -18.89 -8.72 16.93
N CYS A 130 -19.02 -8.04 18.08
CA CYS A 130 -18.00 -7.11 18.57
C CYS A 130 -16.68 -7.81 18.87
N LEU A 131 -16.75 -8.98 19.51
CA LEU A 131 -15.61 -9.82 19.83
C LEU A 131 -14.98 -10.45 18.59
N ASN A 132 -15.81 -10.95 17.67
CA ASN A 132 -15.33 -11.55 16.42
C ASN A 132 -14.60 -10.52 15.56
N LEU A 133 -15.13 -9.29 15.43
CA LEU A 133 -14.47 -8.19 14.71
C LEU A 133 -13.16 -7.76 15.38
N LEU A 134 -13.14 -7.65 16.72
CA LEU A 134 -11.92 -7.40 17.49
C LEU A 134 -10.83 -8.41 17.10
N ILE A 135 -11.14 -9.71 17.10
CA ILE A 135 -10.17 -10.77 16.80
C ILE A 135 -9.65 -10.66 15.35
N ILE A 136 -10.55 -10.47 14.37
CA ILE A 136 -10.18 -10.49 12.94
C ILE A 136 -9.34 -9.29 12.56
N TYR A 137 -9.78 -8.07 12.92
CA TYR A 137 -9.11 -6.84 12.53
C TYR A 137 -7.76 -6.69 13.22
N LYS A 138 -7.70 -7.06 14.50
CA LYS A 138 -6.60 -6.68 15.37
C LYS A 138 -5.54 -7.76 15.55
N TYR A 139 -5.88 -9.02 15.30
CA TYR A 139 -4.96 -10.17 15.44
C TYR A 139 -4.62 -10.84 14.11
N GLY A 140 -5.40 -10.60 13.05
CA GLY A 140 -5.29 -11.28 11.75
C GLY A 140 -4.00 -11.08 10.95
N ARG A 141 -3.07 -10.21 11.39
CA ARG A 141 -1.83 -9.92 10.64
C ARG A 141 -0.50 -10.37 11.27
N ASN A 142 -0.39 -10.69 12.57
CA ASN A 142 0.96 -10.75 13.20
C ASN A 142 1.21 -11.66 14.41
N CYS A 143 0.41 -12.67 14.75
CA CYS A 143 0.73 -13.52 15.93
C CYS A 143 0.45 -15.01 15.72
N GLY A 144 1.48 -15.85 15.86
CA GLY A 144 1.33 -17.31 15.97
C GLY A 144 0.50 -17.72 17.20
N ALA A 145 0.59 -16.98 18.31
CA ALA A 145 -0.22 -17.22 19.52
C ALA A 145 -1.73 -16.94 19.36
N ALA A 146 -2.14 -16.25 18.28
CA ALA A 146 -3.54 -15.90 18.03
C ALA A 146 -4.22 -16.83 17.00
N GLU A 147 -3.48 -17.74 16.36
CA GLU A 147 -4.04 -18.58 15.27
C GLU A 147 -5.14 -19.54 15.77
N GLN A 148 -5.05 -20.02 17.00
CA GLN A 148 -6.10 -20.85 17.62
C GLN A 148 -7.36 -20.04 17.96
N ILE A 149 -7.19 -18.78 18.37
CA ILE A 149 -8.30 -17.85 18.63
C ILE A 149 -8.97 -17.47 17.31
N ILE A 150 -8.19 -17.16 16.27
CA ILE A 150 -8.68 -16.89 14.91
C ILE A 150 -9.43 -18.11 14.37
N LEU A 151 -8.91 -19.33 14.58
CA LEU A 151 -9.60 -20.56 14.18
C LEU A 151 -10.93 -20.73 14.90
N THR A 152 -10.98 -20.46 16.21
CA THR A 152 -12.22 -20.53 17.00
C THR A 152 -13.25 -19.53 16.48
N VAL A 153 -12.83 -18.31 16.11
CA VAL A 153 -13.70 -17.31 15.46
C VAL A 153 -14.19 -17.79 14.10
N LEU A 154 -13.33 -18.37 13.27
CA LEU A 154 -13.72 -18.92 11.98
C LEU A 154 -14.72 -20.08 12.16
N GLU A 155 -14.54 -20.95 13.15
CA GLU A 155 -15.49 -22.01 13.51
C GLU A 155 -16.85 -21.42 13.93
N ASN A 156 -16.86 -20.39 14.78
CA ASN A 156 -18.09 -19.74 15.25
C ASN A 156 -18.84 -19.02 14.11
N VAL A 157 -18.14 -18.28 13.26
CA VAL A 157 -18.72 -17.61 12.08
C VAL A 157 -19.27 -18.64 11.11
N PHE A 158 -18.56 -19.76 10.92
CA PHE A 158 -19.00 -20.83 10.04
C PHE A 158 -20.24 -21.57 10.57
N GLU A 159 -20.29 -21.85 11.87
CA GLU A 159 -21.47 -22.43 12.53
C GLU A 159 -22.68 -21.48 12.54
N TRP A 160 -22.45 -20.19 12.75
CA TRP A 160 -23.49 -19.17 12.59
C TRP A 160 -24.03 -19.15 11.16
N ALA A 161 -23.14 -19.18 10.15
CA ALA A 161 -23.53 -19.22 8.75
C ALA A 161 -24.33 -20.48 8.35
N LYS A 162 -24.11 -21.62 9.03
CA LYS A 162 -24.90 -22.85 8.83
C LYS A 162 -26.36 -22.72 9.29
N GLN A 163 -26.66 -21.79 10.20
CA GLN A 163 -28.00 -21.61 10.78
C GLN A 163 -28.88 -20.65 9.96
N GLN A 164 -28.32 -19.99 8.94
CA GLN A 164 -29.02 -19.05 8.05
C GLN A 164 -29.48 -19.73 6.75
N ASP A 165 -30.61 -19.30 6.17
CA ASP A 165 -31.23 -19.92 4.99
C ASP A 165 -30.34 -19.84 3.71
N ASN A 166 -30.41 -20.87 2.86
CA ASN A 166 -29.30 -21.37 2.01
C ASN A 166 -28.82 -20.46 0.84
N SER A 167 -29.40 -19.30 0.58
CA SER A 167 -28.93 -18.37 -0.48
C SER A 167 -28.23 -17.11 0.05
N ALA A 168 -28.64 -16.59 1.21
CA ALA A 168 -27.98 -15.46 1.88
C ALA A 168 -26.62 -15.87 2.45
N ARG A 169 -26.51 -17.15 2.87
CA ARG A 169 -25.31 -17.81 3.42
C ARG A 169 -24.02 -17.50 2.66
N TYR A 170 -24.08 -17.58 1.33
CA TYR A 170 -22.89 -17.42 0.50
C TYR A 170 -22.49 -15.96 0.33
N HIS A 171 -23.45 -15.03 0.29
CA HIS A 171 -23.16 -13.63 0.06
C HIS A 171 -22.54 -12.93 1.29
N GLU A 172 -23.00 -13.25 2.49
CA GLU A 172 -22.50 -12.59 3.71
C GLU A 172 -21.12 -13.13 4.14
N VAL A 173 -20.92 -14.45 4.09
CA VAL A 173 -19.60 -15.06 4.32
C VAL A 173 -18.60 -14.66 3.22
N ARG A 174 -19.04 -14.54 1.96
CA ARG A 174 -18.25 -13.97 0.85
C ARG A 174 -17.84 -12.52 1.10
N ASN A 175 -18.77 -11.67 1.54
CA ASN A 175 -18.48 -10.28 1.89
C ASN A 175 -17.49 -10.19 3.06
N PHE A 176 -17.65 -11.07 4.05
CA PHE A 176 -16.74 -11.20 5.18
C PHE A 176 -15.32 -11.58 4.73
N TYR A 177 -15.15 -12.62 3.90
CA TYR A 177 -13.83 -13.01 3.38
C TYR A 177 -13.22 -11.97 2.44
N ARG A 178 -14.00 -11.40 1.52
CA ARG A 178 -13.57 -10.36 0.58
C ARG A 178 -13.07 -9.11 1.30
N ARG A 179 -13.79 -8.69 2.34
CA ARG A 179 -13.48 -7.47 3.12
C ARG A 179 -12.22 -7.61 3.97
N HIS A 180 -11.96 -8.80 4.51
CA HIS A 180 -10.91 -8.97 5.53
C HIS A 180 -9.69 -9.76 5.05
N ARG A 181 -9.78 -10.47 3.91
CA ARG A 181 -8.71 -11.34 3.38
C ARG A 181 -8.22 -12.40 4.39
N VAL A 182 -9.08 -12.85 5.29
CA VAL A 182 -8.81 -13.93 6.25
C VAL A 182 -9.80 -15.07 6.00
N THR A 183 -9.30 -16.18 5.48
CA THR A 183 -10.05 -17.43 5.23
C THR A 183 -9.41 -18.62 5.96
N PRO A 184 -10.14 -19.73 6.18
CA PRO A 184 -9.56 -20.98 6.67
C PRO A 184 -8.32 -21.42 5.88
N TYR A 185 -8.32 -21.22 4.56
CA TYR A 185 -7.15 -21.47 3.70
C TYR A 185 -5.98 -20.52 3.96
N SER A 186 -6.23 -19.23 4.16
CA SER A 186 -5.19 -18.25 4.49
C SER A 186 -4.52 -18.54 5.84
N VAL A 187 -5.26 -19.13 6.79
CA VAL A 187 -4.74 -19.55 8.10
C VAL A 187 -3.96 -20.87 7.96
N TYR A 188 -4.52 -21.83 7.23
CA TYR A 188 -3.86 -23.10 6.89
C TYR A 188 -2.50 -22.90 6.21
N THR A 189 -2.42 -22.03 5.21
CA THR A 189 -1.17 -21.75 4.46
C THR A 189 -0.13 -21.06 5.34
N ARG A 190 -0.55 -20.14 6.21
CA ARG A 190 0.33 -19.51 7.20
C ARG A 190 0.91 -20.53 8.18
N LEU A 191 0.06 -21.32 8.83
CA LEU A 191 0.45 -22.40 9.74
C LEU A 191 1.43 -23.38 9.09
N LYS A 192 1.16 -23.81 7.84
CA LYS A 192 2.03 -24.72 7.07
C LYS A 192 3.35 -24.08 6.64
N THR A 193 3.38 -22.77 6.42
CA THR A 193 4.61 -22.05 6.08
C THR A 193 5.49 -21.83 7.31
N PHE A 194 4.87 -21.55 8.47
CA PHE A 194 5.53 -21.54 9.77
C PHE A 194 6.13 -22.91 10.10
N ASP A 195 5.36 -24.00 9.87
CA ASP A 195 5.78 -25.41 9.98
C ASP A 195 7.12 -25.70 9.27
N LYS A 196 7.35 -25.07 8.10
CA LYS A 196 8.52 -25.37 7.26
C LYS A 196 9.76 -24.49 7.51
N ARG A 197 9.61 -23.27 8.06
CA ARG A 197 10.73 -22.30 8.19
C ARG A 197 11.23 -22.07 9.62
N TYR A 198 10.40 -22.28 10.63
CA TYR A 198 10.72 -21.89 12.01
C TYR A 198 11.08 -23.06 12.94
N TRP A 199 10.60 -24.28 12.67
CA TRP A 199 10.76 -25.42 13.58
C TRP A 199 12.14 -26.07 13.55
N GLU A 200 12.94 -25.85 12.49
CA GLU A 200 14.29 -26.39 12.38
C GLU A 200 15.38 -25.52 13.05
N LYS A 201 15.04 -24.35 13.62
CA LYS A 201 16.08 -23.34 13.96
C LYS A 201 16.14 -22.76 15.37
N ARG A 202 15.31 -23.17 16.34
CA ARG A 202 15.48 -22.73 17.75
C ARG A 202 15.02 -23.78 18.76
N GLU A 203 15.95 -24.61 19.21
CA GLU A 203 15.87 -25.20 20.56
C GLU A 203 16.28 -24.11 21.57
N GLY A 204 15.33 -23.47 22.25
CA GLY A 204 15.69 -22.57 23.34
C GLY A 204 14.59 -21.66 23.89
N ASP A 205 13.72 -21.10 23.03
CA ASP A 205 12.67 -20.19 23.48
C ASP A 205 11.30 -20.87 23.42
N ARG A 206 10.61 -20.93 24.57
CA ARG A 206 9.24 -21.44 24.69
C ARG A 206 8.30 -20.64 23.78
N ILE A 207 8.01 -21.15 22.59
CA ILE A 207 6.88 -20.73 21.77
C ILE A 207 6.10 -22.00 21.40
N MET A 208 4.86 -22.08 21.90
CA MET A 208 3.78 -23.07 21.71
C MET A 208 4.13 -24.55 21.44
N GLY A 209 3.47 -25.43 22.18
CA GLY A 209 3.67 -26.88 22.07
C GLY A 209 3.37 -27.41 20.67
N ILE A 210 4.31 -28.20 20.12
CA ILE A 210 4.27 -28.89 18.81
C ILE A 210 2.94 -29.64 18.53
N GLY A 211 2.18 -30.01 19.56
CA GLY A 211 0.88 -30.68 19.43
C GLY A 211 -0.29 -29.77 19.01
N GLU A 212 -0.32 -28.51 19.45
CA GLU A 212 -1.46 -27.59 19.25
C GLU A 212 -1.53 -27.07 17.81
N GLY A 213 -0.39 -26.84 17.18
CA GLY A 213 -0.31 -26.43 15.76
C GLY A 213 -0.81 -27.51 14.80
N LYS A 214 -0.52 -28.79 15.06
CA LYS A 214 -1.01 -29.91 14.22
C LYS A 214 -2.53 -30.09 14.30
N GLY A 215 -3.12 -29.92 15.48
CA GLY A 215 -4.57 -29.95 15.66
C GLY A 215 -5.28 -28.82 14.90
N THR A 216 -4.73 -27.61 14.98
CA THR A 216 -5.22 -26.40 14.28
C THR A 216 -5.16 -26.56 12.76
N ILE A 217 -4.07 -27.12 12.22
CA ILE A 217 -3.93 -27.44 10.79
C ILE A 217 -4.96 -28.48 10.32
N GLY A 218 -5.26 -29.48 11.16
CA GLY A 218 -6.30 -30.48 10.89
C GLY A 218 -7.67 -29.84 10.76
N LYS A 219 -8.09 -29.07 11.77
CA LYS A 219 -9.36 -28.34 11.78
C LYS A 219 -9.53 -27.38 10.60
N CYS A 220 -8.48 -26.64 10.22
CA CYS A 220 -8.52 -25.78 9.03
C CYS A 220 -8.81 -26.60 7.76
N ARG A 221 -8.23 -27.81 7.63
CA ARG A 221 -8.47 -28.69 6.49
C ARG A 221 -9.91 -29.19 6.45
N ASP A 222 -10.51 -29.46 7.60
CA ASP A 222 -11.89 -29.91 7.72
C ASP A 222 -12.85 -28.79 7.29
N LEU A 223 -12.66 -27.55 7.79
CA LEU A 223 -13.44 -26.37 7.37
C LEU A 223 -13.35 -26.10 5.86
N ILE A 224 -12.14 -26.15 5.28
CA ILE A 224 -11.96 -26.00 3.83
C ILE A 224 -12.72 -27.08 3.06
N SER A 225 -12.71 -28.31 3.57
CA SER A 225 -13.41 -29.43 2.93
C SER A 225 -14.93 -29.29 3.01
N GLU A 226 -15.46 -28.78 4.12
CA GLU A 226 -16.89 -28.49 4.31
C GLU A 226 -17.37 -27.36 3.40
N GLU A 227 -16.59 -26.28 3.27
CA GLU A 227 -16.88 -25.18 2.33
C GLU A 227 -16.95 -25.68 0.89
N GLN A 228 -15.98 -26.50 0.49
CA GLN A 228 -15.95 -27.10 -0.82
C GLN A 228 -17.14 -28.03 -1.09
N ALA A 229 -17.55 -28.82 -0.10
CA ALA A 229 -18.71 -29.69 -0.22
C ALA A 229 -20.02 -28.91 -0.39
N ALA A 230 -20.19 -27.83 0.39
CA ALA A 230 -21.35 -26.96 0.29
C ALA A 230 -21.42 -26.27 -1.09
N PHE A 231 -20.28 -25.74 -1.56
CA PHE A 231 -20.16 -25.15 -2.90
C PHE A 231 -20.53 -26.14 -4.00
N ASN A 232 -19.98 -27.34 -3.95
CA ASN A 232 -20.27 -28.40 -4.91
C ASN A 232 -21.77 -28.76 -4.95
N LYS A 233 -22.46 -28.71 -3.81
CA LYS A 233 -23.91 -28.96 -3.74
C LYS A 233 -24.70 -27.90 -4.49
N VAL A 234 -24.41 -26.62 -4.25
CA VAL A 234 -25.03 -25.49 -4.98
C VAL A 234 -24.78 -25.61 -6.48
N MET A 235 -23.55 -25.92 -6.87
CA MET A 235 -23.21 -26.05 -8.29
C MET A 235 -23.93 -27.23 -8.98
N VAL A 236 -24.15 -28.34 -8.28
CA VAL A 236 -24.94 -29.46 -8.82
C VAL A 236 -26.39 -29.02 -9.06
N GLU A 237 -26.99 -28.33 -8.08
CA GLU A 237 -28.37 -27.83 -8.14
C GLU A 237 -28.53 -26.75 -9.24
N GLU A 238 -27.56 -25.85 -9.37
CA GLU A 238 -27.58 -24.76 -10.36
C GLU A 238 -27.28 -25.25 -11.78
N SER A 239 -26.38 -26.22 -11.94
CA SER A 239 -26.05 -26.78 -13.26
C SER A 239 -27.25 -27.49 -13.93
N ASP A 240 -28.28 -27.82 -13.17
CA ASP A 240 -29.51 -28.46 -13.64
C ASP A 240 -30.64 -27.45 -13.94
N ASN A 241 -30.43 -26.16 -13.69
CA ASN A 241 -31.43 -25.12 -13.90
C ASN A 241 -31.02 -24.14 -15.02
N PRO A 242 -31.60 -24.23 -16.23
CA PRO A 242 -31.22 -23.39 -17.36
C PRO A 242 -31.65 -21.92 -17.26
N ASN A 243 -32.37 -21.48 -16.21
CA ASN A 243 -33.02 -20.16 -16.16
C ASN A 243 -32.60 -19.23 -15.00
N ILE A 244 -31.66 -19.61 -14.11
CA ILE A 244 -31.40 -18.82 -12.90
C ILE A 244 -30.60 -17.53 -13.14
N PHE A 245 -29.80 -17.44 -14.21
CA PHE A 245 -29.17 -16.17 -14.65
C PHE A 245 -29.81 -15.63 -15.92
N GLY A 246 -31.15 -15.72 -15.99
CA GLY A 246 -31.98 -15.07 -16.99
C GLY A 246 -32.00 -13.55 -16.85
N LYS A 247 -30.87 -12.92 -17.18
CA LYS A 247 -30.86 -11.76 -18.07
C LYS A 247 -29.66 -11.95 -18.99
N GLU A 248 -29.95 -12.10 -20.27
CA GLU A 248 -29.10 -11.55 -21.32
C GLU A 248 -28.74 -10.11 -20.92
N THR A 249 -27.61 -9.93 -20.23
CA THR A 249 -26.93 -8.65 -20.18
C THR A 249 -25.90 -8.71 -21.28
N SER A 250 -26.29 -8.15 -22.44
CA SER A 250 -25.45 -7.70 -23.54
C SER A 250 -24.07 -8.39 -23.67
N GLU A 251 -23.99 -9.29 -24.65
CA GLU A 251 -22.77 -9.90 -25.24
C GLU A 251 -22.33 -11.30 -24.74
N ASN A 252 -23.13 -12.32 -25.08
CA ASN A 252 -22.68 -13.64 -25.59
C ASN A 252 -21.61 -14.44 -24.81
N THR A 253 -21.62 -14.46 -23.47
CA THR A 253 -20.65 -15.21 -22.65
C THR A 253 -21.19 -16.59 -22.21
N ASP A 254 -20.39 -17.67 -22.35
CA ASP A 254 -20.74 -19.04 -21.95
C ASP A 254 -20.89 -19.16 -20.42
N PHE A 255 -21.85 -19.96 -19.92
CA PHE A 255 -22.03 -20.21 -18.48
C PHE A 255 -20.72 -20.66 -17.81
N TRP A 256 -19.94 -21.48 -18.51
CA TRP A 256 -18.67 -21.98 -18.00
C TRP A 256 -17.55 -20.93 -18.02
N ASP A 257 -17.59 -19.96 -18.94
CA ASP A 257 -16.67 -18.82 -18.93
C ASP A 257 -16.91 -17.97 -17.67
N ALA A 258 -18.17 -17.57 -17.43
CA ALA A 258 -18.55 -16.82 -16.24
C ALA A 258 -18.29 -17.59 -14.93
N TYR A 259 -18.40 -18.92 -14.95
CA TYR A 259 -18.05 -19.78 -13.82
C TYR A 259 -16.55 -19.74 -13.51
N LEU A 260 -15.70 -19.94 -14.51
CA LEU A 260 -14.24 -19.99 -14.36
C LEU A 260 -13.67 -18.64 -13.90
N ASP A 261 -14.20 -17.53 -14.40
CA ASP A 261 -13.81 -16.16 -14.03
C ASP A 261 -14.06 -15.84 -12.54
N THR A 262 -14.92 -16.61 -11.86
CA THR A 262 -15.23 -16.38 -10.44
C THR A 262 -14.38 -17.21 -9.46
N LEU A 263 -13.49 -18.08 -9.95
CA LEU A 263 -12.75 -19.03 -9.12
C LEU A 263 -11.72 -18.37 -8.17
N GLU A 264 -11.05 -17.32 -8.63
CA GLU A 264 -10.07 -16.56 -7.83
C GLU A 264 -10.75 -15.80 -6.67
N ASP A 265 -11.86 -15.12 -6.96
CA ASP A 265 -12.68 -14.34 -6.02
C ASP A 265 -13.33 -15.15 -4.89
N ARG A 266 -13.40 -16.48 -5.08
CA ARG A 266 -14.06 -17.42 -4.15
C ARG A 266 -13.06 -18.11 -3.21
N GLY A 267 -11.78 -17.73 -3.24
CA GLY A 267 -10.74 -18.32 -2.41
C GLY A 267 -10.44 -19.78 -2.75
N LEU A 268 -10.82 -20.22 -3.96
CA LEU A 268 -10.75 -21.62 -4.41
C LEU A 268 -9.50 -21.94 -5.24
N SER A 269 -8.48 -21.07 -5.25
CA SER A 269 -7.14 -21.32 -5.80
C SER A 269 -6.28 -22.27 -4.93
N VAL A 270 -6.93 -23.26 -4.32
CA VAL A 270 -6.32 -24.26 -3.42
C VAL A 270 -5.69 -25.39 -4.24
N PRO A 271 -4.50 -25.91 -3.85
CA PRO A 271 -4.03 -27.20 -4.34
C PRO A 271 -4.99 -28.32 -3.89
N ARG A 272 -5.47 -29.15 -4.83
CA ARG A 272 -6.42 -30.28 -4.67
C ARG A 272 -7.89 -29.88 -4.57
N TRP A 273 -8.35 -29.12 -5.56
CA TRP A 273 -9.76 -28.87 -5.79
C TRP A 273 -10.50 -30.20 -6.08
N LYS A 274 -11.41 -30.60 -5.18
CA LYS A 274 -12.35 -31.70 -5.39
C LYS A 274 -13.62 -31.18 -6.06
N LEU A 275 -13.60 -31.12 -7.39
CA LEU A 275 -14.83 -31.02 -8.18
C LEU A 275 -15.68 -32.26 -7.95
N VAL A 276 -17.01 -32.12 -7.85
CA VAL A 276 -17.90 -33.29 -7.88
C VAL A 276 -17.96 -33.90 -9.29
N PRO A 277 -18.13 -35.22 -9.43
CA PRO A 277 -18.05 -35.91 -10.72
C PRO A 277 -18.93 -35.27 -11.82
N LYS A 278 -20.14 -34.84 -11.47
CA LYS A 278 -21.07 -34.22 -12.42
C LYS A 278 -20.57 -32.86 -12.97
N VAL A 279 -19.88 -32.08 -12.16
CA VAL A 279 -19.27 -30.81 -12.60
C VAL A 279 -17.99 -31.08 -13.39
N GLN A 280 -17.22 -32.11 -13.00
CA GLN A 280 -16.08 -32.57 -13.80
C GLN A 280 -16.52 -32.96 -15.21
N GLU A 281 -17.60 -33.76 -15.33
CA GLU A 281 -18.16 -34.21 -16.61
C GLU A 281 -18.58 -33.03 -17.49
N LYS A 282 -19.30 -32.05 -16.95
CA LYS A 282 -19.72 -30.87 -17.73
C LYS A 282 -18.55 -29.96 -18.13
N LEU A 283 -17.56 -29.78 -17.26
CA LEU A 283 -16.35 -29.04 -17.61
C LEU A 283 -15.52 -29.78 -18.66
N LEU A 284 -15.44 -31.12 -18.57
CA LEU A 284 -14.80 -31.96 -19.58
C LEU A 284 -15.48 -31.76 -20.94
N ASP A 285 -16.81 -31.85 -21.00
CA ASP A 285 -17.58 -31.64 -22.23
C ASP A 285 -17.38 -30.24 -22.81
N TYR A 286 -17.43 -29.22 -21.95
CA TYR A 286 -17.15 -27.84 -22.31
C TYR A 286 -15.75 -27.68 -22.93
N PHE A 287 -14.69 -28.16 -22.26
CA PHE A 287 -13.33 -28.02 -22.79
C PHE A 287 -13.11 -28.85 -24.05
N LYS A 288 -13.67 -30.06 -24.14
CA LYS A 288 -13.62 -30.90 -25.34
C LYS A 288 -14.26 -30.19 -26.53
N THR A 289 -15.43 -29.60 -26.34
CA THR A 289 -16.13 -28.81 -27.36
C THR A 289 -15.28 -27.64 -27.85
N LYS A 290 -14.64 -26.89 -26.94
CA LYS A 290 -13.75 -25.77 -27.30
C LYS A 290 -12.47 -26.24 -28.01
N ILE A 291 -11.92 -27.40 -27.63
CA ILE A 291 -10.78 -28.02 -28.32
C ILE A 291 -11.16 -28.43 -29.75
N GLU A 292 -12.32 -29.06 -29.95
CA GLU A 292 -12.83 -29.45 -31.27
C GLU A 292 -13.12 -28.26 -32.16
N ALA A 293 -13.62 -27.15 -31.59
CA ALA A 293 -13.82 -25.90 -32.31
C ALA A 293 -12.51 -25.30 -32.86
N GLY A 294 -11.36 -25.71 -32.31
CA GLY A 294 -10.04 -25.35 -32.83
C GLY A 294 -9.75 -23.86 -32.76
N VAL A 295 -9.24 -23.31 -33.86
CA VAL A 295 -8.86 -21.90 -33.98
C VAL A 295 -9.79 -21.20 -34.96
N ILE A 296 -10.40 -20.11 -34.52
CA ILE A 296 -11.29 -19.25 -35.33
C ILE A 296 -10.65 -17.86 -35.37
N ASP A 297 -10.46 -17.32 -36.58
CA ASP A 297 -9.80 -16.03 -36.81
C ASP A 297 -8.45 -15.89 -36.08
N GLY A 298 -7.71 -17.00 -36.01
CA GLY A 298 -6.40 -17.08 -35.36
C GLY A 298 -6.42 -17.11 -33.83
N LEU A 299 -7.59 -17.10 -33.19
CA LEU A 299 -7.79 -17.19 -31.74
C LEU A 299 -8.28 -18.59 -31.36
N THR A 300 -7.84 -19.09 -30.19
CA THR A 300 -8.46 -20.29 -29.62
C THR A 300 -9.80 -19.94 -29.00
N THR A 301 -10.75 -20.87 -29.00
CA THR A 301 -12.04 -20.69 -28.31
C THR A 301 -11.95 -20.98 -26.80
N LEU A 302 -10.79 -21.46 -26.33
CA LEU A 302 -10.49 -21.70 -24.93
C LEU A 302 -10.37 -20.37 -24.17
N PRO A 303 -10.79 -20.29 -22.89
CA PRO A 303 -10.70 -19.04 -22.14
C PRO A 303 -9.25 -18.54 -21.98
N SER A 304 -9.10 -17.24 -21.78
CA SER A 304 -7.80 -16.57 -21.67
C SER A 304 -7.03 -16.98 -20.40
N GLN A 305 -7.73 -17.13 -19.27
CA GLN A 305 -7.17 -17.51 -17.98
C GLN A 305 -6.95 -19.03 -17.80
N LEU A 306 -7.05 -19.83 -18.88
CA LEU A 306 -6.81 -21.29 -18.90
C LEU A 306 -5.70 -21.77 -17.96
N PRO A 307 -4.54 -21.10 -17.92
CA PRO A 307 -3.45 -21.61 -17.13
C PRO A 307 -3.52 -21.37 -15.62
N GLU A 308 -4.45 -20.56 -15.16
CA GLU A 308 -4.65 -20.28 -13.73
C GLU A 308 -5.43 -21.39 -13.03
N TYR A 309 -6.37 -22.03 -13.75
CA TYR A 309 -7.29 -23.01 -13.17
C TYR A 309 -7.09 -24.44 -13.66
N VAL A 310 -6.72 -24.68 -14.94
CA VAL A 310 -6.54 -26.06 -15.46
C VAL A 310 -5.55 -26.87 -14.63
N PRO A 311 -4.38 -26.35 -14.21
CA PRO A 311 -3.42 -27.10 -13.42
C PRO A 311 -3.94 -27.53 -12.04
N LEU A 312 -5.07 -26.96 -11.61
CA LEU A 312 -5.73 -27.25 -10.34
C LEU A 312 -6.80 -28.35 -10.48
N PHE A 313 -7.11 -28.80 -11.70
CA PHE A 313 -8.10 -29.84 -11.95
C PHE A 313 -7.66 -31.20 -11.38
N PRO A 314 -8.59 -32.11 -11.06
CA PRO A 314 -8.27 -33.46 -10.64
C PRO A 314 -7.40 -34.21 -11.67
N ASP A 315 -6.44 -35.02 -11.20
CA ASP A 315 -5.52 -35.77 -12.08
C ASP A 315 -6.24 -36.59 -13.16
N ALA A 316 -7.38 -37.20 -12.82
CA ALA A 316 -8.18 -37.98 -13.78
C ALA A 316 -8.76 -37.10 -14.90
N MET A 317 -9.23 -35.89 -14.56
CA MET A 317 -9.75 -34.92 -15.52
C MET A 317 -8.63 -34.37 -16.39
N LEU A 318 -7.47 -34.08 -15.81
CA LEU A 318 -6.27 -33.67 -16.54
C LEU A 318 -5.81 -34.75 -17.54
N LEU A 319 -5.80 -36.02 -17.12
CA LEU A 319 -5.46 -37.14 -17.98
C LEU A 319 -6.45 -37.26 -19.14
N GLU A 320 -7.76 -37.15 -18.87
CA GLU A 320 -8.79 -37.23 -19.91
C GLU A 320 -8.72 -36.06 -20.91
N LEU A 321 -8.52 -34.83 -20.44
CA LEU A 321 -8.32 -33.66 -21.31
C LEU A 321 -7.04 -33.79 -22.13
N ARG A 322 -5.97 -34.34 -21.54
CA ARG A 322 -4.70 -34.60 -22.22
C ARG A 322 -4.88 -35.64 -23.32
N GLU A 323 -5.42 -36.81 -23.01
CA GLU A 323 -5.66 -37.88 -23.99
C GLU A 323 -6.56 -37.40 -25.14
N PHE A 324 -7.63 -36.64 -24.82
CA PHE A 324 -8.50 -36.07 -25.82
C PHE A 324 -7.79 -35.04 -26.71
N ALA A 325 -7.03 -34.12 -26.09
CA ALA A 325 -6.27 -33.13 -26.86
C ALA A 325 -5.17 -33.79 -27.70
N GLU A 326 -4.51 -34.85 -27.22
CA GLU A 326 -3.56 -35.66 -27.99
C GLU A 326 -4.25 -36.32 -29.18
N GLU A 327 -5.41 -36.96 -28.99
CA GLU A 327 -6.17 -37.60 -30.07
C GLU A 327 -6.61 -36.59 -31.14
N VAL A 328 -7.14 -35.43 -30.72
CA VAL A 328 -7.52 -34.35 -31.64
C VAL A 328 -6.30 -33.84 -32.39
N TYR A 329 -5.17 -33.63 -31.69
CA TYR A 329 -3.95 -33.13 -32.28
C TYR A 329 -3.29 -34.13 -33.25
N GLU A 330 -3.33 -35.43 -32.96
CA GLU A 330 -2.85 -36.48 -33.87
C GLU A 330 -3.66 -36.55 -35.16
N LYS A 331 -4.98 -36.36 -35.08
CA LYS A 331 -5.88 -36.33 -36.24
C LYS A 331 -5.82 -35.00 -37.01
N GLN A 332 -5.59 -33.90 -36.30
CA GLN A 332 -5.55 -32.54 -36.82
C GLN A 332 -4.35 -31.79 -36.22
N PRO A 333 -3.14 -32.00 -36.75
CA PRO A 333 -1.92 -31.36 -36.24
C PRO A 333 -1.96 -29.82 -36.30
N GLU A 334 -2.87 -29.24 -37.05
CA GLU A 334 -3.13 -27.80 -37.15
C GLU A 334 -4.10 -27.25 -36.09
N ASN A 335 -4.65 -28.10 -35.20
CA ASN A 335 -5.58 -27.66 -34.17
C ASN A 335 -4.85 -26.91 -33.03
N GLY A 336 -4.86 -25.58 -33.11
CA GLY A 336 -4.21 -24.72 -32.12
C GLY A 336 -4.86 -24.71 -30.73
N ALA A 337 -6.14 -25.07 -30.59
CA ALA A 337 -6.77 -25.21 -29.28
C ALA A 337 -6.31 -26.49 -28.56
N ALA A 338 -6.18 -27.61 -29.28
CA ALA A 338 -5.58 -28.84 -28.77
C ALA A 338 -4.13 -28.59 -28.33
N ALA A 339 -3.33 -27.94 -29.18
CA ALA A 339 -1.95 -27.58 -28.83
C ALA A 339 -1.88 -26.66 -27.59
N LYS A 340 -2.78 -25.67 -27.47
CA LYS A 340 -2.86 -24.77 -26.30
C LYS A 340 -3.21 -25.54 -25.01
N MET A 341 -4.16 -26.46 -25.07
CA MET A 341 -4.52 -27.29 -23.91
C MET A 341 -3.35 -28.15 -23.44
N LEU A 342 -2.66 -28.83 -24.38
CA LEU A 342 -1.48 -29.65 -24.07
C LEU A 342 -0.35 -28.82 -23.46
N ALA A 343 -0.12 -27.62 -24.01
CA ALA A 343 0.87 -26.69 -23.48
C ALA A 343 0.60 -26.29 -22.02
N VAL A 344 -0.67 -26.07 -21.66
CA VAL A 344 -1.07 -25.70 -20.29
C VAL A 344 -1.01 -26.88 -19.32
N ILE A 345 -1.46 -28.07 -19.73
CA ILE A 345 -1.47 -29.25 -18.86
C ILE A 345 -0.05 -29.69 -18.49
N GLU A 346 0.87 -29.70 -19.45
CA GLU A 346 2.18 -30.34 -19.24
C GLU A 346 3.20 -29.49 -18.48
N GLN A 347 3.02 -28.17 -18.37
CA GLN A 347 3.75 -27.13 -17.59
C GLN A 347 5.30 -27.16 -17.53
N LYS A 348 5.94 -28.32 -17.36
CA LYS A 348 7.37 -28.56 -17.25
C LYS A 348 7.79 -29.64 -18.25
N GLY A 349 8.39 -29.25 -19.37
CA GLY A 349 9.22 -30.14 -20.18
C GLY A 349 8.95 -30.16 -21.68
N TYR A 350 7.81 -29.63 -22.15
CA TYR A 350 7.44 -29.68 -23.56
C TYR A 350 7.40 -28.27 -24.17
N ILE A 351 8.57 -27.80 -24.59
CA ILE A 351 8.70 -26.59 -25.43
C ILE A 351 7.89 -26.75 -26.72
N THR A 352 7.79 -27.97 -27.25
CA THR A 352 7.16 -28.30 -28.52
C THR A 352 5.70 -27.86 -28.61
N PHE A 353 4.86 -28.17 -27.61
CA PHE A 353 3.45 -27.78 -27.64
C PHE A 353 3.25 -26.28 -27.44
N ASN A 354 4.09 -25.63 -26.63
CA ASN A 354 4.07 -24.17 -26.52
C ASN A 354 4.37 -23.51 -27.88
N GLU A 355 5.42 -23.96 -28.56
CA GLU A 355 5.78 -23.44 -29.88
C GLU A 355 4.71 -23.73 -30.95
N GLN A 356 4.06 -24.89 -30.89
CA GLN A 356 2.97 -25.29 -31.78
C GLN A 356 1.69 -24.49 -31.51
N ALA A 357 1.24 -24.40 -30.26
CA ALA A 357 0.06 -23.63 -29.87
C ALA A 357 0.17 -22.17 -30.33
N ILE A 358 1.35 -21.59 -30.12
CA ILE A 358 1.66 -20.25 -30.61
C ILE A 358 1.56 -20.23 -32.13
N THR A 359 2.25 -21.12 -32.84
CA THR A 359 2.25 -21.11 -34.32
C THR A 359 0.84 -21.28 -34.92
N LEU A 360 0.01 -22.11 -34.31
CA LEU A 360 -1.32 -22.49 -34.79
C LEU A 360 -2.43 -21.53 -34.35
N ALA A 361 -2.23 -20.76 -33.28
CA ALA A 361 -3.12 -19.68 -32.84
C ALA A 361 -2.41 -18.32 -32.99
N PRO A 362 -2.24 -17.81 -34.22
CA PRO A 362 -1.41 -16.65 -34.52
C PRO A 362 -1.89 -15.33 -33.88
N ASN A 363 -3.17 -15.25 -33.51
CA ASN A 363 -3.81 -14.08 -32.91
C ASN A 363 -4.03 -14.24 -31.39
N ASP A 364 -3.74 -15.41 -30.81
CA ASP A 364 -3.82 -15.64 -29.36
C ASP A 364 -2.49 -15.19 -28.71
N ALA A 365 -2.48 -13.99 -28.13
CA ALA A 365 -1.30 -13.44 -27.48
C ALA A 365 -1.16 -13.88 -26.00
N GLU A 366 -2.26 -14.31 -25.36
CA GLU A 366 -2.25 -14.83 -23.99
C GLU A 366 -1.43 -16.12 -23.87
N ILE A 367 -1.54 -17.03 -24.84
CA ILE A 367 -0.73 -18.26 -24.83
C ILE A 367 0.78 -17.97 -24.98
N CYS A 368 1.16 -16.92 -25.73
CA CYS A 368 2.55 -16.48 -25.79
C CYS A 368 3.04 -15.97 -24.43
N PHE A 369 2.25 -15.11 -23.80
CA PHE A 369 2.55 -14.55 -22.49
C PHE A 369 2.68 -15.63 -21.41
N TYR A 370 1.74 -16.57 -21.37
CA TYR A 370 1.80 -17.73 -20.49
C TYR A 370 3.04 -18.59 -20.73
N ALA A 371 3.36 -18.90 -21.99
CA ALA A 371 4.54 -19.69 -22.30
C ALA A 371 5.84 -19.00 -21.81
N ILE A 372 5.89 -17.66 -21.89
CA ILE A 372 7.00 -16.84 -21.39
C ILE A 372 7.10 -16.86 -19.85
N SER A 373 5.97 -16.85 -19.12
CA SER A 373 5.97 -16.84 -17.65
C SER A 373 6.54 -18.12 -17.04
N TYR A 374 6.44 -19.25 -17.75
CA TYR A 374 6.98 -20.55 -17.31
C TYR A 374 8.27 -20.95 -18.01
N ASN A 375 8.58 -20.38 -19.18
CA ASN A 375 9.75 -20.72 -19.97
C ASN A 375 10.36 -19.49 -20.65
N THR A 376 11.60 -19.15 -20.29
CA THR A 376 12.30 -17.97 -20.80
C THR A 376 12.95 -18.24 -22.17
N SER A 377 12.13 -18.52 -23.19
CA SER A 377 12.60 -18.74 -24.56
C SER A 377 12.56 -17.45 -25.38
N LEU A 378 13.71 -17.10 -25.97
CA LEU A 378 13.87 -15.94 -26.85
C LEU A 378 12.88 -15.97 -28.04
N THR A 379 12.69 -17.15 -28.63
CA THR A 379 11.76 -17.35 -29.76
C THR A 379 10.32 -17.00 -29.39
N LEU A 380 9.92 -17.22 -28.14
CA LEU A 380 8.57 -16.87 -27.66
C LEU A 380 8.41 -15.36 -27.51
N LEU A 381 9.43 -14.68 -26.97
CA LEU A 381 9.45 -13.22 -26.87
C LEU A 381 9.40 -12.55 -28.25
N GLU A 382 10.16 -13.06 -29.23
CA GLU A 382 10.14 -12.56 -30.61
C GLU A 382 8.74 -12.70 -31.24
N LYS A 383 8.11 -13.88 -31.11
CA LYS A 383 6.76 -14.10 -31.63
C LYS A 383 5.70 -13.21 -30.96
N LEU A 384 5.81 -12.96 -29.65
CA LEU A 384 4.92 -12.04 -28.94
C LEU A 384 5.05 -10.61 -29.49
N PHE A 385 6.28 -10.14 -29.65
CA PHE A 385 6.56 -8.78 -30.17
C PHE A 385 6.04 -8.63 -31.61
N GLU A 386 6.32 -9.60 -32.48
CA GLU A 386 5.80 -9.60 -33.86
C GLU A 386 4.27 -9.51 -33.93
N ARG A 387 3.55 -10.24 -33.05
CA ARG A 387 2.07 -10.23 -33.02
C ARG A 387 1.53 -8.92 -32.54
N ALA A 388 2.06 -8.45 -31.42
CA ALA A 388 1.59 -7.23 -30.82
C ALA A 388 1.83 -6.05 -31.78
N GLN A 389 2.97 -6.05 -32.49
CA GLN A 389 3.26 -5.06 -33.53
C GLN A 389 2.27 -5.12 -34.72
N ARG A 390 1.87 -6.30 -35.19
CA ARG A 390 0.88 -6.44 -36.28
C ARG A 390 -0.50 -5.87 -35.92
N ARG A 391 -0.84 -5.87 -34.63
CA ARG A 391 -2.10 -5.32 -34.10
C ARG A 391 -2.04 -3.83 -33.80
N GLY A 392 -0.85 -3.23 -33.88
CA GLY A 392 -0.61 -1.83 -33.64
C GLY A 392 0.28 -1.61 -32.43
N GLU A 393 0.90 -0.43 -32.40
CA GLU A 393 1.87 -0.06 -31.37
C GLU A 393 1.29 -0.03 -29.95
N SER A 394 0.01 0.34 -29.81
CA SER A 394 -0.70 0.31 -28.54
C SER A 394 -0.81 -1.10 -27.94
N GLU A 395 -0.94 -2.12 -28.78
CA GLU A 395 -0.99 -3.51 -28.34
C GLU A 395 0.40 -3.98 -27.88
N LEU A 396 1.46 -3.65 -28.62
CA LEU A 396 2.84 -3.93 -28.20
C LEU A 396 3.18 -3.25 -26.88
N TYR A 397 2.79 -2.00 -26.71
CA TYR A 397 2.92 -1.29 -25.45
C TYR A 397 2.17 -2.01 -24.32
N HIS A 398 0.90 -2.40 -24.51
CA HIS A 398 0.13 -3.16 -23.51
C HIS A 398 0.84 -4.43 -23.05
N TRP A 399 1.38 -5.22 -23.98
CA TRP A 399 2.10 -6.45 -23.66
C TRP A 399 3.45 -6.20 -22.96
N LEU A 400 4.17 -5.16 -23.36
CA LEU A 400 5.37 -4.70 -22.65
C LEU A 400 5.02 -4.35 -21.20
N VAL A 401 3.96 -3.59 -20.95
CA VAL A 401 3.50 -3.26 -19.59
C VAL A 401 3.24 -4.53 -18.77
N ARG A 402 2.54 -5.52 -19.34
CA ARG A 402 2.28 -6.79 -18.65
C ARG A 402 3.54 -7.58 -18.34
N LEU A 403 4.52 -7.66 -19.25
CA LEU A 403 5.81 -8.29 -18.98
C LEU A 403 6.53 -7.65 -17.78
N TYR A 404 6.49 -6.31 -17.69
CA TYR A 404 7.10 -5.54 -16.60
C TYR A 404 6.30 -5.60 -15.29
N LYS A 405 4.97 -5.68 -15.36
CA LYS A 405 4.07 -5.63 -14.20
C LYS A 405 3.82 -7.01 -13.56
N GLU A 406 3.55 -8.01 -14.38
CA GLU A 406 2.97 -9.29 -13.94
C GLU A 406 4.02 -10.42 -13.86
N ILE A 407 4.91 -10.52 -14.85
CA ILE A 407 5.90 -11.61 -14.92
C ILE A 407 7.25 -11.21 -14.30
N GLY A 408 7.66 -9.95 -14.47
CA GLY A 408 8.97 -9.46 -14.03
C GLY A 408 10.15 -10.07 -14.80
N THR A 409 9.89 -10.78 -15.91
CA THR A 409 10.90 -11.28 -16.84
C THR A 409 10.82 -10.50 -18.14
N THR A 410 11.67 -9.48 -18.26
CA THR A 410 11.76 -8.59 -19.43
C THR A 410 12.86 -9.05 -20.40
N PRO A 411 12.89 -8.58 -21.66
CA PRO A 411 14.03 -8.79 -22.56
C PRO A 411 15.36 -8.37 -21.91
N CYS A 412 15.34 -7.30 -21.11
CA CYS A 412 16.46 -6.81 -20.33
C CYS A 412 16.95 -7.80 -19.25
N VAL A 413 16.04 -8.42 -18.51
CA VAL A 413 16.39 -9.46 -17.51
C VAL A 413 17.03 -10.68 -18.19
N SER A 414 16.47 -11.14 -19.31
CA SER A 414 17.00 -12.29 -20.06
C SER A 414 18.36 -11.97 -20.69
N TYR A 415 18.52 -10.77 -21.25
CA TYR A 415 19.81 -10.28 -21.76
C TYR A 415 20.88 -10.20 -20.67
N ARG A 416 20.57 -9.61 -19.50
CA ARG A 416 21.51 -9.54 -18.37
C ARG A 416 21.91 -10.93 -17.87
N LYS A 417 21.00 -11.91 -17.84
CA LYS A 417 21.32 -13.31 -17.50
C LYS A 417 22.28 -13.93 -18.53
N LEU A 418 22.01 -13.74 -19.83
CA LEU A 418 22.88 -14.21 -20.92
C LEU A 418 24.30 -13.63 -20.82
N MET A 419 24.40 -12.32 -20.55
CA MET A 419 25.68 -11.61 -20.40
C MET A 419 26.51 -12.09 -19.19
N LYS A 420 25.86 -12.65 -18.14
CA LYS A 420 26.56 -13.25 -16.99
C LYS A 420 27.05 -14.67 -17.26
N SER A 421 26.44 -15.39 -18.21
CA SER A 421 26.68 -16.82 -18.43
C SER A 421 27.46 -17.17 -19.70
N SER A 422 27.81 -16.20 -20.56
CA SER A 422 28.43 -16.51 -21.85
C SER A 422 29.50 -15.51 -22.29
N GLU A 423 30.76 -15.95 -22.31
CA GLU A 423 31.72 -15.48 -23.31
C GLU A 423 31.41 -16.25 -24.61
N GLY A 424 30.77 -15.62 -25.60
CA GLY A 424 30.85 -16.10 -27.00
C GLY A 424 29.58 -16.38 -27.81
N ASN A 425 28.34 -16.15 -27.32
CA ASN A 425 27.14 -16.37 -28.16
C ASN A 425 26.61 -15.06 -28.80
N VAL A 426 27.38 -14.56 -29.79
CA VAL A 426 27.13 -13.27 -30.47
C VAL A 426 25.76 -13.20 -31.13
N GLU A 427 25.26 -14.33 -31.66
CA GLU A 427 23.97 -14.40 -32.34
C GLU A 427 22.80 -14.17 -31.37
N LEU A 428 22.79 -14.84 -30.23
CA LEU A 428 21.75 -14.65 -29.21
C LEU A 428 21.78 -13.24 -28.62
N ILE A 429 22.98 -12.70 -28.36
CA ILE A 429 23.15 -11.32 -27.87
C ILE A 429 22.53 -10.33 -28.86
N THR A 430 22.76 -10.53 -30.16
CA THR A 430 22.24 -9.67 -31.22
C THR A 430 20.71 -9.69 -31.26
N ARG A 431 20.10 -10.87 -31.16
CA ARG A 431 18.65 -11.02 -31.17
C ARG A 431 17.97 -10.41 -29.94
N TYR A 432 18.51 -10.62 -28.74
CA TYR A 432 17.99 -9.96 -27.54
C TYR A 432 18.13 -8.43 -27.61
N LYS A 433 19.24 -7.91 -28.16
CA LYS A 433 19.38 -6.47 -28.39
C LYS A 433 18.30 -5.94 -29.34
N ALA A 434 17.96 -6.68 -30.39
CA ALA A 434 16.89 -6.27 -31.30
C ALA A 434 15.53 -6.12 -30.58
N LEU A 435 15.20 -7.04 -29.67
CA LEU A 435 13.99 -6.94 -28.84
C LEU A 435 14.05 -5.76 -27.87
N ILE A 436 15.20 -5.51 -27.24
CA ILE A 436 15.41 -4.37 -26.35
C ILE A 436 15.21 -3.06 -27.12
N VAL A 437 15.75 -2.95 -28.34
CA VAL A 437 15.58 -1.77 -29.20
C VAL A 437 14.12 -1.59 -29.61
N GLN A 438 13.40 -2.66 -29.94
CA GLN A 438 11.97 -2.57 -30.23
C GLN A 438 11.15 -2.10 -29.02
N ALA A 439 11.45 -2.63 -27.83
CA ALA A 439 10.83 -2.17 -26.59
C ALA A 439 11.17 -0.70 -26.32
N GLN A 440 12.42 -0.29 -26.54
CA GLN A 440 12.88 1.08 -26.39
C GLN A 440 12.10 2.04 -27.29
N GLN A 441 12.01 1.73 -28.58
CA GLN A 441 11.28 2.55 -29.56
C GLN A 441 9.81 2.66 -29.20
N THR A 442 9.19 1.55 -28.77
CA THR A 442 7.77 1.55 -28.36
C THR A 442 7.56 2.45 -27.15
N PHE A 443 8.45 2.40 -26.15
CA PHE A 443 8.37 3.28 -24.99
C PHE A 443 8.71 4.73 -25.32
N GLU A 444 9.72 4.99 -26.16
CA GLU A 444 10.07 6.35 -26.62
C GLU A 444 8.90 6.98 -27.37
N HIS A 445 8.30 6.27 -28.33
CA HIS A 445 7.14 6.77 -29.06
C HIS A 445 5.92 6.94 -28.15
N ARG A 446 5.72 6.05 -27.17
CA ARG A 446 4.70 6.24 -26.15
C ARG A 446 4.91 7.52 -25.36
N LEU A 447 6.15 7.89 -25.04
CA LEU A 447 6.47 9.16 -24.39
C LEU A 447 6.37 10.38 -25.31
N GLU A 448 6.47 10.21 -26.63
CA GLU A 448 6.14 11.30 -27.57
C GLU A 448 4.65 11.65 -27.53
N GLN A 449 3.79 10.63 -27.34
CA GLN A 449 2.34 10.80 -27.25
C GLN A 449 1.87 11.17 -25.83
N GLU A 450 2.43 10.51 -24.83
CA GLU A 450 2.13 10.65 -23.41
C GLU A 450 3.45 10.76 -22.62
N PRO A 451 4.04 11.98 -22.52
CA PRO A 451 5.35 12.22 -21.89
C PRO A 451 5.51 11.74 -20.44
N ASP A 452 4.37 11.45 -19.81
CA ASP A 452 4.20 11.10 -18.42
C ASP A 452 3.84 9.63 -18.20
N ASP A 453 3.85 8.81 -19.26
CA ASP A 453 3.51 7.40 -19.18
C ASP A 453 4.53 6.63 -18.31
N TRP A 454 4.08 6.28 -17.11
CA TRP A 454 4.92 5.68 -16.06
C TRP A 454 5.61 4.38 -16.48
N TYR A 455 4.91 3.51 -17.20
CA TYR A 455 5.48 2.23 -17.58
C TYR A 455 6.47 2.40 -18.73
N ALA A 456 6.25 3.39 -19.62
CA ALA A 456 7.23 3.75 -20.64
C ALA A 456 8.49 4.37 -20.02
N LEU A 457 8.33 5.33 -19.09
CA LEU A 457 9.43 5.89 -18.31
C LEU A 457 10.22 4.79 -17.59
N ARG A 458 9.53 3.86 -16.92
CA ARG A 458 10.18 2.74 -16.20
C ARG A 458 10.85 1.72 -17.12
N GLY A 459 10.21 1.39 -18.23
CA GLY A 459 10.74 0.49 -19.25
C GLY A 459 12.03 1.01 -19.83
N LEU A 460 12.08 2.31 -20.17
CA LEU A 460 13.29 2.98 -20.64
C LEU A 460 14.41 2.99 -19.61
N GLY A 461 14.10 3.23 -18.34
CA GLY A 461 15.07 3.09 -17.26
C GLY A 461 15.77 1.71 -17.24
N ASP A 462 15.02 0.62 -17.47
CA ASP A 462 15.55 -0.76 -17.48
C ASP A 462 16.38 -1.07 -18.70
N ILE A 463 15.98 -0.50 -19.82
CA ILE A 463 16.70 -0.59 -21.08
C ILE A 463 18.03 0.14 -20.97
N TYR A 464 18.03 1.41 -20.55
CA TYR A 464 19.24 2.21 -20.45
C TYR A 464 20.23 1.63 -19.44
N GLU A 465 19.78 1.13 -18.28
CA GLU A 465 20.69 0.40 -17.40
C GLU A 465 21.25 -0.86 -18.07
N THR A 466 20.39 -1.66 -18.69
CA THR A 466 20.81 -2.92 -19.31
C THR A 466 21.81 -2.70 -20.44
N LEU A 467 21.73 -1.57 -21.14
CA LEU A 467 22.66 -1.15 -22.18
C LEU A 467 23.91 -0.43 -21.62
N GLY A 468 23.93 -0.07 -20.33
CA GLY A 468 25.05 0.61 -19.68
C GLY A 468 25.06 2.14 -19.87
N GLU A 469 23.93 2.74 -20.16
CA GLU A 469 23.75 4.17 -20.47
C GLU A 469 23.45 4.98 -19.20
N THR A 470 24.44 5.06 -18.30
CA THR A 470 24.33 5.57 -16.93
C THR A 470 23.69 6.97 -16.81
N GLU A 471 23.95 7.88 -17.74
CA GLU A 471 23.37 9.23 -17.74
C GLU A 471 21.87 9.22 -18.06
N LEU A 472 21.44 8.32 -18.94
CA LEU A 472 20.03 8.16 -19.31
C LEU A 472 19.27 7.35 -18.25
N THR A 473 19.90 6.38 -17.59
CA THR A 473 19.31 5.70 -16.42
C THR A 473 18.96 6.70 -15.30
N GLN A 474 19.70 7.79 -15.13
CA GLN A 474 19.38 8.83 -14.15
C GLN A 474 18.20 9.72 -14.55
N LYS A 475 17.88 9.78 -15.85
CA LYS A 475 16.77 10.55 -16.41
C LYS A 475 15.42 9.84 -16.22
N TYR A 476 15.41 8.51 -16.14
CA TYR A 476 14.20 7.70 -16.11
C TYR A 476 14.09 6.84 -14.84
N PRO A 477 12.90 6.70 -14.23
CA PRO A 477 12.71 5.95 -12.98
C PRO A 477 12.99 4.46 -13.19
N TRP A 478 13.94 3.86 -12.47
CA TRP A 478 14.30 2.44 -12.68
C TRP A 478 14.46 1.61 -11.40
N GLU A 479 14.32 0.29 -11.54
CA GLU A 479 13.97 -0.70 -10.50
C GLU A 479 15.13 -1.57 -9.97
N GLY A 480 16.37 -1.47 -10.44
CA GLY A 480 17.46 -2.35 -9.96
C GLY A 480 18.15 -1.92 -8.67
N HIS A 481 17.51 -1.07 -7.86
CA HIS A 481 17.76 -1.14 -6.43
C HIS A 481 17.04 -2.38 -5.89
N SER A 482 17.81 -3.42 -5.56
CA SER A 482 17.33 -4.67 -4.98
C SER A 482 16.59 -4.44 -3.65
N ASP A 483 15.28 -4.18 -3.71
CA ASP A 483 14.29 -4.50 -2.68
C ASP A 483 12.89 -4.19 -3.22
N THR A 484 12.17 -5.24 -3.66
CA THR A 484 10.83 -5.20 -4.29
C THR A 484 9.70 -4.84 -3.31
N LYS A 485 9.95 -3.90 -2.38
CA LYS A 485 8.95 -3.31 -1.47
C LYS A 485 8.78 -1.79 -1.61
N ILE A 486 9.48 -1.12 -2.54
CA ILE A 486 9.51 0.36 -2.63
C ILE A 486 8.70 0.95 -3.80
N ALA A 487 8.24 0.15 -4.78
CA ALA A 487 7.57 0.63 -6.00
C ALA A 487 6.19 1.34 -5.83
N TRP A 488 5.77 1.61 -4.58
CA TRP A 488 4.57 2.38 -4.23
C TRP A 488 4.86 3.51 -3.22
N GLN A 489 6.11 3.94 -3.08
CA GLN A 489 6.46 4.97 -2.12
C GLN A 489 6.34 6.35 -2.76
N GLN A 490 5.21 7.03 -2.56
CA GLN A 490 5.03 8.47 -2.80
C GLN A 490 6.24 9.27 -2.30
N LYS A 491 6.90 8.81 -1.23
CA LYS A 491 8.12 9.41 -0.67
C LYS A 491 9.30 9.52 -1.64
N ALA A 492 9.36 8.74 -2.71
CA ALA A 492 10.41 8.85 -3.73
C ALA A 492 10.33 10.15 -4.55
N TRP A 493 9.18 10.85 -4.49
CA TRP A 493 8.97 12.15 -5.14
C TRP A 493 9.56 13.32 -4.35
N VAL A 494 9.75 13.17 -3.04
CA VAL A 494 10.29 14.22 -2.18
C VAL A 494 11.69 14.62 -2.66
N GLY A 495 11.92 15.92 -2.79
CA GLY A 495 13.16 16.51 -3.32
C GLY A 495 13.25 16.59 -4.84
N ARG A 496 12.27 16.06 -5.60
CA ARG A 496 12.20 16.20 -7.06
C ARG A 496 11.40 17.43 -7.48
N LYS A 497 11.59 17.89 -8.72
CA LYS A 497 10.70 18.89 -9.31
C LYS A 497 9.35 18.27 -9.64
N LEU A 498 8.28 18.97 -9.30
CA LEU A 498 6.92 18.69 -9.72
C LEU A 498 6.87 18.78 -11.25
N PRO A 499 6.62 17.66 -11.94
CA PRO A 499 6.43 17.68 -13.38
C PRO A 499 5.28 18.60 -13.78
N ASP A 500 5.37 19.16 -14.97
CA ASP A 500 4.32 20.05 -15.45
C ASP A 500 3.10 19.23 -15.87
N PHE A 501 1.91 19.68 -15.50
CA PHE A 501 0.67 19.12 -15.99
C PHE A 501 -0.36 20.23 -16.18
N SER A 502 -1.35 19.95 -17.01
CA SER A 502 -2.49 20.84 -17.23
C SER A 502 -3.78 20.10 -16.93
N ALA A 503 -4.73 20.82 -16.36
CA ALA A 503 -6.05 20.28 -16.03
C ALA A 503 -7.10 21.38 -16.17
N THR A 504 -8.36 20.98 -16.38
CA THR A 504 -9.49 21.90 -16.36
C THR A 504 -10.29 21.64 -15.09
N PRO A 505 -10.31 22.57 -14.11
CA PRO A 505 -11.15 22.48 -12.94
C PRO A 505 -12.63 22.66 -13.29
N LEU A 506 -13.52 22.40 -12.32
CA LEU A 506 -14.97 22.56 -12.48
C LEU A 506 -15.40 23.99 -12.83
N ASP A 507 -14.60 25.01 -12.48
CA ASP A 507 -14.87 26.40 -12.85
C ASP A 507 -14.62 26.71 -14.34
N GLY A 508 -14.11 25.73 -15.09
CA GLY A 508 -13.85 25.80 -16.52
C GLY A 508 -12.60 26.61 -16.91
N THR A 509 -11.82 27.09 -15.94
CA THR A 509 -10.59 27.87 -16.21
C THR A 509 -9.40 26.93 -16.28
N PRO A 510 -8.81 26.68 -17.47
CA PRO A 510 -7.68 25.77 -17.57
C PRO A 510 -6.52 26.24 -16.70
N ILE A 511 -5.93 25.33 -15.93
CA ILE A 511 -4.76 25.60 -15.11
C ILE A 511 -3.57 24.78 -15.62
N SER A 512 -2.40 25.40 -15.69
CA SER A 512 -1.13 24.70 -15.78
C SER A 512 -0.42 24.82 -14.44
N VAL A 513 0.21 23.74 -13.97
CA VAL A 513 1.04 23.81 -12.75
C VAL A 513 2.21 24.77 -12.91
N SER A 514 2.66 25.03 -14.14
CA SER A 514 3.64 26.08 -14.42
C SER A 514 3.15 27.50 -14.01
N ASP A 515 1.85 27.76 -14.00
CA ASP A 515 1.26 29.04 -13.56
C ASP A 515 1.47 29.30 -12.06
N TYR A 516 1.74 28.25 -11.29
CA TYR A 516 2.00 28.30 -9.85
C TYR A 516 3.49 28.42 -9.52
N ARG A 517 4.38 28.52 -10.52
CA ARG A 517 5.80 28.80 -10.27
C ARG A 517 5.96 30.15 -9.56
N GLY A 518 6.82 30.17 -8.55
CA GLY A 518 6.96 31.31 -7.63
C GLY A 518 5.97 31.29 -6.45
N LYS A 519 4.98 30.39 -6.44
CA LYS A 519 4.04 30.16 -5.34
C LYS A 519 4.27 28.80 -4.70
N MET A 520 4.05 28.69 -3.40
CA MET A 520 3.95 27.38 -2.77
C MET A 520 2.62 26.77 -3.18
N LEU A 521 2.59 25.48 -3.46
CA LEU A 521 1.40 24.79 -3.94
C LEU A 521 1.11 23.58 -3.06
N VAL A 522 -0.14 23.40 -2.67
CA VAL A 522 -0.65 22.15 -2.11
C VAL A 522 -1.54 21.47 -3.15
N LEU A 523 -1.16 20.28 -3.59
CA LEU A 523 -2.07 19.39 -4.33
C LEU A 523 -2.82 18.52 -3.31
N ASN A 524 -4.14 18.67 -3.25
CA ASN A 524 -5.01 17.96 -2.31
C ASN A 524 -5.87 16.93 -3.06
N PHE A 525 -5.41 15.68 -3.06
CA PHE A 525 -6.19 14.55 -3.59
C PHE A 525 -7.26 14.15 -2.56
N CYS A 526 -8.53 14.23 -2.95
CA CYS A 526 -9.67 14.02 -2.07
C CYS A 526 -10.87 13.41 -2.81
N ALA A 527 -11.92 13.05 -2.09
CA ALA A 527 -13.21 12.66 -2.67
C ALA A 527 -14.33 12.89 -1.64
N LYS A 528 -15.58 13.07 -2.09
CA LYS A 528 -16.76 13.21 -1.23
C LYS A 528 -17.08 11.91 -0.49
N TRP A 529 -16.91 10.76 -1.14
CA TRP A 529 -17.08 9.44 -0.51
C TRP A 529 -15.95 9.11 0.49
N CYS A 530 -14.86 9.89 0.50
CA CYS A 530 -13.74 9.71 1.40
C CYS A 530 -14.06 10.33 2.77
N GLY A 531 -14.33 9.46 3.74
CA GLY A 531 -14.67 9.85 5.11
C GLY A 531 -13.66 10.74 5.83
N PHE A 532 -12.37 10.64 5.48
CA PHE A 532 -11.31 11.48 6.06
C PHE A 532 -11.13 12.80 5.32
N CYS A 533 -11.70 12.98 4.14
CA CYS A 533 -11.44 14.15 3.31
C CYS A 533 -12.15 15.40 3.87
N ALA A 534 -13.42 15.29 4.25
CA ALA A 534 -14.17 16.37 4.90
C ALA A 534 -13.48 16.92 6.17
N PRO A 535 -13.05 16.09 7.15
CA PRO A 535 -12.35 16.56 8.33
C PRO A 535 -11.00 17.25 8.06
N GLU A 536 -10.34 17.03 6.91
CA GLU A 536 -9.10 17.72 6.57
C GLU A 536 -9.34 19.12 6.00
N ILE A 537 -10.51 19.39 5.41
CA ILE A 537 -10.81 20.67 4.77
C ILE A 537 -10.67 21.86 5.74
N PRO A 538 -11.21 21.84 6.98
CA PRO A 538 -11.03 22.96 7.91
C PRO A 538 -9.56 23.25 8.24
N TYR A 539 -8.72 22.22 8.37
CA TYR A 539 -7.29 22.40 8.61
C TYR A 539 -6.58 22.98 7.40
N LEU A 540 -6.90 22.48 6.19
CA LEU A 540 -6.33 23.01 4.96
C LEU A 540 -6.79 24.45 4.71
N LYS A 541 -8.06 24.79 5.00
CA LYS A 541 -8.58 26.16 4.97
C LYS A 541 -7.83 27.06 5.93
N LYS A 542 -7.58 26.62 7.17
CA LYS A 542 -6.77 27.40 8.12
C LYS A 542 -5.36 27.66 7.61
N VAL A 543 -4.69 26.64 7.06
CA VAL A 543 -3.35 26.82 6.48
C VAL A 543 -3.40 27.76 5.27
N TYR A 544 -4.42 27.62 4.41
CA TYR A 544 -4.65 28.50 3.28
C TYR A 544 -4.89 29.95 3.73
N GLU A 545 -5.82 30.20 4.64
CA GLU A 545 -6.11 31.52 5.21
C GLU A 545 -4.86 32.18 5.84
N GLU A 546 -4.02 31.42 6.56
CA GLU A 546 -2.80 31.95 7.21
C GLU A 546 -1.66 32.30 6.22
N HIS A 547 -1.66 31.71 5.03
CA HIS A 547 -0.51 31.70 4.11
C HIS A 547 -0.82 32.09 2.65
N HIS A 548 -2.10 32.22 2.27
CA HIS A 548 -2.49 32.54 0.90
C HIS A 548 -1.92 33.89 0.45
N ASP A 549 -2.06 34.93 1.28
CA ASP A 549 -1.49 36.26 1.03
C ASP A 549 0.05 36.27 0.95
N LYS A 550 0.72 35.21 1.43
CA LYS A 550 2.16 35.00 1.34
C LYS A 550 2.57 34.17 0.12
N GLY A 551 1.61 33.80 -0.72
CA GLY A 551 1.80 33.04 -1.96
C GLY A 551 1.69 31.54 -1.79
N LEU A 552 0.85 31.05 -0.85
CA LEU A 552 0.40 29.66 -0.84
C LEU A 552 -0.87 29.51 -1.71
N GLU A 553 -0.89 28.50 -2.56
CA GLU A 553 -2.05 28.09 -3.34
C GLU A 553 -2.42 26.64 -3.05
N VAL A 554 -3.69 26.31 -3.29
CA VAL A 554 -4.21 24.95 -3.19
C VAL A 554 -4.88 24.59 -4.52
N ILE A 555 -4.69 23.36 -4.98
CA ILE A 555 -5.49 22.76 -6.03
C ILE A 555 -6.05 21.45 -5.49
N GLY A 556 -7.38 21.29 -5.54
CA GLY A 556 -8.02 20.02 -5.27
C GLY A 556 -7.97 19.11 -6.49
N VAL A 557 -7.73 17.82 -6.26
CA VAL A 557 -7.91 16.77 -7.27
C VAL A 557 -8.94 15.79 -6.71
N SER A 558 -10.11 15.74 -7.32
CA SER A 558 -11.19 14.86 -6.88
C SER A 558 -11.06 13.47 -7.51
N LEU A 559 -11.26 12.45 -6.68
CA LEU A 559 -11.45 11.06 -7.08
C LEU A 559 -12.94 10.65 -6.97
N ASP A 560 -13.86 11.62 -7.05
CA ASP A 560 -15.28 11.31 -7.21
C ASP A 560 -15.55 10.83 -8.65
N GLU A 561 -16.60 10.03 -8.81
CA GLU A 561 -17.09 9.58 -10.12
C GLU A 561 -18.32 10.38 -10.57
N ASN A 562 -18.90 11.17 -9.65
CA ASN A 562 -20.11 11.96 -9.86
C ASN A 562 -19.84 13.45 -9.58
N GLU A 563 -19.94 14.25 -10.64
CA GLU A 563 -19.70 15.71 -10.59
C GLU A 563 -20.63 16.42 -9.61
N ALA A 564 -21.92 16.06 -9.61
CA ALA A 564 -22.91 16.70 -8.75
C ALA A 564 -22.60 16.48 -7.27
N GLU A 565 -22.11 15.28 -6.91
CA GLU A 565 -21.71 14.97 -5.54
C GLU A 565 -20.46 15.75 -5.10
N LEU A 566 -19.53 15.97 -6.03
CA LEU A 566 -18.37 16.82 -5.78
C LEU A 566 -18.78 18.30 -5.63
N CYS A 567 -19.68 18.81 -6.46
CA CYS A 567 -20.21 20.17 -6.32
C CYS A 567 -20.90 20.36 -4.96
N GLU A 568 -21.75 19.41 -4.56
CA GLU A 568 -22.38 19.43 -3.22
C GLU A 568 -21.34 19.44 -2.09
N PHE A 569 -20.25 18.68 -2.24
CA PHE A 569 -19.16 18.66 -1.26
C PHE A 569 -18.39 19.98 -1.18
N ILE A 570 -18.09 20.59 -2.34
CA ILE A 570 -17.42 21.89 -2.44
C ILE A 570 -18.26 22.97 -1.75
N ASP A 571 -19.56 23.00 -2.06
CA ASP A 571 -20.50 23.96 -1.49
C ASP A 571 -20.70 23.73 0.02
N ALA A 572 -20.87 22.48 0.45
CA ALA A 572 -21.10 22.15 1.86
C ALA A 572 -19.91 22.48 2.78
N HIS A 573 -18.69 22.54 2.23
CA HIS A 573 -17.47 22.82 2.99
C HIS A 573 -16.87 24.21 2.69
N ASP A 574 -17.54 25.03 1.88
CA ASP A 574 -17.08 26.33 1.42
C ASP A 574 -15.62 26.25 0.93
N ILE A 575 -15.34 25.34 -0.01
CA ILE A 575 -13.98 25.11 -0.53
C ILE A 575 -13.61 26.24 -1.51
N PRO A 576 -12.60 27.08 -1.20
CA PRO A 576 -12.35 28.31 -1.97
C PRO A 576 -11.39 28.14 -3.15
N TRP A 577 -10.74 26.98 -3.29
CA TRP A 577 -9.74 26.71 -4.31
C TRP A 577 -10.32 25.88 -5.47
N PRO A 578 -9.69 25.94 -6.68
CA PRO A 578 -10.13 25.13 -7.82
C PRO A 578 -10.01 23.63 -7.53
N ASN A 579 -10.99 22.86 -8.03
CA ASN A 579 -11.02 21.40 -7.94
C ASN A 579 -11.06 20.78 -9.33
N ILE A 580 -10.08 19.93 -9.62
CA ILE A 580 -10.00 19.13 -10.83
C ILE A 580 -10.90 17.90 -10.65
N PHE A 581 -11.68 17.58 -11.67
CA PHE A 581 -12.56 16.41 -11.72
C PHE A 581 -12.49 15.77 -13.10
N ASP A 582 -12.21 14.48 -13.17
CA ASP A 582 -12.22 13.70 -14.41
C ASP A 582 -13.24 12.55 -14.41
N GLY A 583 -13.96 12.34 -13.30
CA GLY A 583 -14.99 11.31 -13.15
C GLY A 583 -14.47 9.87 -13.15
N LYS A 584 -13.15 9.65 -13.07
CA LYS A 584 -12.52 8.32 -13.20
C LYS A 584 -12.19 7.66 -11.85
N GLY A 585 -12.47 8.32 -10.73
CA GLY A 585 -12.16 7.78 -9.41
C GLY A 585 -10.69 7.40 -9.23
N TRP A 586 -10.42 6.16 -8.82
CA TRP A 586 -9.05 5.62 -8.69
C TRP A 586 -8.31 5.47 -10.04
N GLU A 587 -9.05 5.50 -11.15
CA GLU A 587 -8.49 5.46 -12.50
C GLU A 587 -8.13 6.85 -13.04
N SER A 588 -8.31 7.91 -12.25
CA SER A 588 -7.89 9.27 -12.60
C SER A 588 -6.44 9.31 -13.08
N ASP A 589 -6.21 9.99 -14.21
CA ASP A 589 -4.88 10.06 -14.82
C ASP A 589 -3.89 10.75 -13.87
N LEU A 590 -4.33 11.82 -13.19
CA LEU A 590 -3.53 12.49 -12.16
C LEU A 590 -3.34 11.62 -10.92
N ALA A 591 -4.38 10.94 -10.43
CA ALA A 591 -4.23 10.05 -9.27
C ALA A 591 -3.22 8.92 -9.53
N ARG A 592 -3.27 8.32 -10.73
CA ARG A 592 -2.34 7.28 -11.16
C ARG A 592 -0.93 7.83 -11.36
N TYR A 593 -0.81 9.00 -12.00
CA TYR A 593 0.47 9.67 -12.23
C TYR A 593 1.22 9.94 -10.91
N PHE A 594 0.51 10.47 -9.90
CA PHE A 594 1.07 10.74 -8.59
C PHE A 594 1.16 9.49 -7.68
N GLY A 595 0.76 8.30 -8.16
CA GLY A 595 0.79 7.07 -7.37
C GLY A 595 -0.12 7.14 -6.13
N ILE A 596 -1.27 7.79 -6.26
CA ILE A 596 -2.26 7.95 -5.20
C ILE A 596 -3.00 6.63 -5.01
N ASN A 597 -2.76 5.98 -3.87
CA ASN A 597 -3.40 4.73 -3.47
C ASN A 597 -4.25 4.87 -2.19
N SER A 598 -4.33 6.09 -1.67
CA SER A 598 -5.15 6.47 -0.53
C SER A 598 -5.43 7.98 -0.59
N VAL A 599 -6.64 8.36 -0.18
CA VAL A 599 -7.06 9.75 0.03
C VAL A 599 -7.55 9.92 1.47
N PRO A 600 -7.39 11.11 2.09
CA PRO A 600 -6.79 12.32 1.55
C PRO A 600 -5.26 12.20 1.43
N SER A 601 -4.71 12.73 0.34
CA SER A 601 -3.27 12.85 0.14
C SER A 601 -2.92 14.29 -0.24
N GLN A 602 -2.16 14.96 0.62
CA GLN A 602 -1.74 16.34 0.44
C GLN A 602 -0.25 16.38 0.11
N TRP A 603 0.09 17.02 -0.99
CA TRP A 603 1.46 17.17 -1.47
C TRP A 603 1.85 18.63 -1.37
N LEU A 604 2.94 18.92 -0.68
CA LEU A 604 3.46 20.28 -0.55
C LEU A 604 4.59 20.48 -1.55
N ILE A 605 4.47 21.51 -2.38
CA ILE A 605 5.43 21.88 -3.41
C ILE A 605 5.90 23.30 -3.15
N ASP A 606 7.21 23.51 -3.22
CA ASP A 606 7.85 24.81 -3.04
C ASP A 606 7.69 25.70 -4.28
N ARG A 607 7.99 26.99 -4.12
CA ARG A 607 7.94 28.03 -5.16
C ARG A 607 8.77 27.71 -6.40
N ASP A 608 9.86 26.98 -6.24
CA ASP A 608 10.72 26.58 -7.34
C ASP A 608 10.25 25.28 -8.02
N GLY A 609 9.11 24.73 -7.57
CA GLY A 609 8.54 23.48 -8.02
C GLY A 609 9.06 22.24 -7.31
N THR A 610 9.91 22.34 -6.29
CA THR A 610 10.41 21.16 -5.57
C THR A 610 9.35 20.56 -4.65
N ILE A 611 9.13 19.25 -4.71
CA ILE A 611 8.20 18.54 -3.82
C ILE A 611 8.84 18.43 -2.43
N ILE A 612 8.30 19.17 -1.47
CA ILE A 612 8.76 19.22 -0.07
C ILE A 612 8.25 18.00 0.68
N SER A 613 6.98 17.64 0.49
CA SER A 613 6.39 16.50 1.19
C SER A 613 5.21 15.89 0.45
N VAL A 614 4.88 14.66 0.84
CA VAL A 614 3.78 13.87 0.29
C VAL A 614 2.99 13.23 1.42
N GLY A 615 1.66 13.29 1.35
CA GLY A 615 0.76 12.77 2.37
C GLY A 615 0.83 13.49 3.72
N THR A 616 1.45 14.67 3.82
CA THR A 616 1.50 15.46 5.06
C THR A 616 0.20 16.25 5.25
N ARG A 617 -0.37 16.20 6.45
CA ARG A 617 -1.71 16.75 6.74
C ARG A 617 -1.76 17.53 8.05
N ARG A 618 -2.85 18.27 8.26
CA ARG A 618 -3.18 19.01 9.50
C ARG A 618 -2.07 19.92 10.02
N GLU A 619 -1.81 19.90 11.33
CA GLU A 619 -0.81 20.73 12.00
C GLU A 619 0.58 20.52 11.41
N THR A 620 0.91 19.29 10.99
CA THR A 620 2.20 18.99 10.35
C THR A 620 2.33 19.69 9.00
N LEU A 621 1.25 19.80 8.21
CA LEU A 621 1.27 20.57 6.96
C LEU A 621 1.49 22.06 7.25
N GLY A 622 0.75 22.62 8.21
CA GLY A 622 0.96 24.03 8.61
C GLY A 622 2.37 24.31 9.14
N GLN A 623 2.95 23.38 9.89
CA GLN A 623 4.34 23.47 10.35
C GLN A 623 5.34 23.40 9.20
N LEU A 624 5.13 22.52 8.22
CA LEU A 624 5.98 22.44 7.03
C LEU A 624 5.87 23.69 6.15
N VAL A 625 4.67 24.25 6.01
CA VAL A 625 4.48 25.52 5.28
C VAL A 625 5.25 26.65 5.97
N LYS A 626 5.12 26.76 7.30
CA LYS A 626 5.87 27.74 8.11
C LYS A 626 7.38 27.52 8.00
N TRP A 627 7.82 26.28 8.03
CA TRP A 627 9.22 25.94 7.83
C TRP A 627 9.72 26.38 6.46
N ALA A 628 9.04 25.96 5.38
CA ALA A 628 9.43 26.30 4.01
C ALA A 628 9.44 27.81 3.74
N GLU A 629 8.50 28.55 4.34
CA GLU A 629 8.52 30.01 4.32
C GLU A 629 9.73 30.60 5.06
N ALA A 630 10.01 30.12 6.27
CA ALA A 630 11.12 30.61 7.09
C ALA A 630 12.48 30.23 6.52
N SER A 631 12.61 29.03 5.95
CA SER A 631 13.83 28.46 5.39
C SER A 631 14.10 28.87 3.94
N ARG A 632 13.32 29.80 3.39
CA ARG A 632 13.44 30.22 2.00
C ARG A 632 14.81 30.84 1.74
N VAL A 633 15.45 30.41 0.66
CA VAL A 633 16.69 31.03 0.16
C VAL A 633 16.49 32.53 -0.04
N GLY A 634 17.40 33.32 0.53
CA GLY A 634 17.39 34.78 0.56
C GLY A 634 16.80 35.39 1.84
N ASN A 635 16.04 34.63 2.64
CA ASN A 635 15.55 35.11 3.94
C ASN A 635 16.68 35.13 4.98
N LEU A 636 16.59 36.02 5.96
CA LEU A 636 17.43 35.92 7.16
C LEU A 636 17.06 34.67 7.94
N VAL A 637 18.06 33.96 8.46
CA VAL A 637 17.81 32.84 9.37
C VAL A 637 17.09 33.35 10.62
N PRO A 638 16.08 32.62 11.14
CA PRO A 638 15.48 32.95 12.43
C PRO A 638 16.53 33.06 13.53
N ASP A 639 16.43 34.11 14.35
CA ASP A 639 17.38 34.32 15.45
C ASP A 639 17.19 33.25 16.53
N PHE A 640 18.28 32.67 17.02
CA PHE A 640 18.25 31.66 18.08
C PHE A 640 19.46 31.82 18.99
N SER A 641 19.33 31.30 20.22
CA SER A 641 20.42 31.29 21.19
C SER A 641 20.46 29.93 21.87
N ALA A 642 21.61 29.27 21.81
CA ALA A 642 21.84 27.97 22.44
C ALA A 642 23.23 27.93 23.07
N VAL A 643 23.46 26.94 23.94
CA VAL A 643 24.77 26.66 24.52
C VAL A 643 25.24 25.33 23.94
N ASP A 644 26.46 25.30 23.40
CA ASP A 644 27.05 24.07 22.91
C ASP A 644 27.57 23.18 24.05
N VAL A 645 27.93 21.95 23.71
CA VAL A 645 28.52 20.95 24.60
C VAL A 645 29.79 21.43 25.34
N ASP A 646 30.49 22.42 24.80
CA ASP A 646 31.70 22.99 25.40
C ASP A 646 31.39 24.23 26.26
N GLY A 647 30.13 24.61 26.38
CA GLY A 647 29.66 25.74 27.18
C GLY A 647 29.69 27.09 26.46
N ASN A 648 29.92 27.12 25.14
CA ASN A 648 29.94 28.35 24.36
C ASN A 648 28.52 28.75 23.93
N LEU A 649 28.26 30.06 23.92
CA LEU A 649 27.02 30.61 23.40
C LEU A 649 27.04 30.62 21.86
N VAL A 650 26.05 29.97 21.25
CA VAL A 650 25.84 29.87 19.80
C VAL A 650 24.62 30.68 19.41
N SER A 651 24.79 31.66 18.50
CA SER A 651 23.69 32.43 17.91
C SER A 651 24.04 32.92 16.50
N PRO A 652 23.07 33.11 15.59
CA PRO A 652 23.33 33.64 14.24
C PRO A 652 24.10 34.96 14.24
N SER A 653 23.80 35.84 15.19
CA SER A 653 24.48 37.13 15.34
C SER A 653 25.99 37.01 15.63
N ALA A 654 26.40 35.95 16.35
CA ALA A 654 27.78 35.69 16.70
C ALA A 654 28.64 35.25 15.49
N TYR A 655 28.00 34.82 14.40
CA TYR A 655 28.68 34.33 13.20
C TYR A 655 28.57 35.27 11.99
N ARG A 656 28.21 36.55 12.19
CA ARG A 656 28.29 37.54 11.11
C ARG A 656 29.69 37.58 10.50
N GLY A 657 29.77 37.55 9.17
CA GLY A 657 31.04 37.47 8.44
C GLY A 657 31.55 36.04 8.21
N LYS A 658 30.83 35.00 8.66
CA LYS A 658 31.13 33.59 8.36
C LYS A 658 29.99 32.95 7.57
N VAL A 659 30.31 31.94 6.77
CA VAL A 659 29.32 31.02 6.21
C VAL A 659 29.06 29.93 7.25
N VAL A 660 27.81 29.67 7.60
CA VAL A 660 27.45 28.72 8.66
C VAL A 660 26.53 27.64 8.12
N LEU A 661 26.82 26.38 8.43
CA LEU A 661 25.92 25.26 8.19
C LEU A 661 25.24 24.86 9.49
N LEU A 662 23.93 25.10 9.59
CA LEU A 662 23.08 24.64 10.68
C LEU A 662 22.49 23.28 10.33
N TYR A 663 22.73 22.24 11.13
CA TYR A 663 22.41 20.84 10.79
C TYR A 663 21.68 20.10 11.92
N PHE A 664 20.43 19.71 11.70
CA PHE A 664 19.60 18.97 12.64
C PHE A 664 19.66 17.45 12.37
N TRP A 665 20.04 16.65 13.37
CA TRP A 665 20.35 15.23 13.18
C TRP A 665 20.04 14.32 14.39
N THR A 666 20.18 13.00 14.20
CA THR A 666 19.92 11.94 15.22
C THR A 666 20.91 10.80 15.09
N SER A 667 20.97 9.87 16.06
CA SER A 667 21.85 8.66 16.05
C SER A 667 21.54 7.59 14.98
N GLN A 668 20.85 7.97 13.90
CA GLN A 668 20.60 7.08 12.78
C GLN A 668 21.82 7.02 11.85
N ASP A 669 22.14 5.82 11.36
CA ASP A 669 23.35 5.55 10.55
C ASP A 669 23.52 6.48 9.33
N TYR A 670 22.41 6.88 8.68
CA TYR A 670 22.47 7.80 7.54
C TYR A 670 22.84 9.24 7.94
N CYS A 671 22.40 9.72 9.11
CA CYS A 671 22.78 11.04 9.60
C CYS A 671 24.27 11.07 9.99
N GLU A 672 24.78 9.99 10.58
CA GLU A 672 26.19 9.88 10.95
C GLU A 672 27.12 9.83 9.73
N LYS A 673 26.66 9.19 8.63
CA LYS A 673 27.39 9.22 7.36
C LYS A 673 27.52 10.63 6.81
N GLU A 674 26.44 11.41 6.77
CA GLU A 674 26.47 12.79 6.29
C GLU A 674 27.43 13.70 7.09
N LEU A 675 27.53 13.52 8.41
CA LEU A 675 28.50 14.24 9.24
C LEU A 675 29.95 14.02 8.77
N THR A 676 30.28 12.81 8.30
CA THR A 676 31.63 12.50 7.81
C THR A 676 31.96 13.30 6.55
N TYR A 677 31.00 13.48 5.67
CA TYR A 677 31.19 14.29 4.46
C TYR A 677 31.24 15.79 4.77
N MET A 678 30.45 16.26 5.74
CA MET A 678 30.49 17.64 6.23
C MET A 678 31.84 18.00 6.85
N ASP A 679 32.42 17.10 7.65
CA ASP A 679 33.74 17.31 8.26
C ASP A 679 34.81 17.55 7.18
N ALA A 680 34.78 16.84 6.05
CA ALA A 680 35.72 17.07 4.96
C ALA A 680 35.66 18.51 4.40
N VAL A 681 34.44 19.07 4.26
CA VAL A 681 34.26 20.48 3.85
C VAL A 681 34.72 21.41 4.97
N TYR A 682 34.41 21.10 6.23
CA TYR A 682 34.85 21.87 7.38
C TYR A 682 36.37 21.99 7.44
N GLN A 683 37.10 20.87 7.41
CA GLN A 683 38.57 20.85 7.44
C GLN A 683 39.20 21.74 6.35
N LYS A 684 38.55 21.84 5.18
CA LYS A 684 39.04 22.65 4.06
C LYS A 684 38.75 24.14 4.18
N TYR A 685 37.64 24.52 4.82
CA TYR A 685 37.13 25.91 4.81
C TYR A 685 37.02 26.57 6.19
N HIS A 686 37.21 25.87 7.30
CA HIS A 686 37.00 26.45 8.64
C HIS A 686 37.95 27.64 8.92
N THR A 687 39.21 27.54 8.50
CA THR A 687 40.19 28.64 8.61
C THR A 687 39.88 29.84 7.70
N LYS A 688 38.93 29.68 6.78
CA LYS A 688 38.54 30.68 5.78
C LYS A 688 37.18 31.31 6.09
N GLY A 689 36.60 31.01 7.26
CA GLY A 689 35.33 31.59 7.69
C GLY A 689 34.11 30.70 7.46
N PHE A 690 34.28 29.38 7.31
CA PHE A 690 33.18 28.42 7.35
C PHE A 690 33.02 27.85 8.77
N ASP A 691 31.78 27.67 9.24
CA ASP A 691 31.49 27.08 10.55
C ASP A 691 30.33 26.08 10.45
N ILE A 692 30.27 25.13 11.39
CA ILE A 692 29.18 24.16 11.48
C ILE A 692 28.56 24.25 12.88
N VAL A 693 27.24 24.35 12.91
CA VAL A 693 26.43 24.22 14.11
C VAL A 693 25.54 23.01 13.91
N ASP A 694 25.80 21.92 14.60
CA ASP A 694 24.93 20.75 14.56
C ASP A 694 24.10 20.61 15.84
N VAL A 695 22.84 20.21 15.64
CA VAL A 695 21.81 20.13 16.66
C VAL A 695 21.32 18.69 16.71
N ASN A 696 21.69 17.97 17.76
CA ASN A 696 21.19 16.62 17.99
C ASN A 696 19.82 16.67 18.63
N ILE A 697 18.80 16.17 17.92
CA ILE A 697 17.40 16.27 18.34
C ILE A 697 16.81 14.95 18.85
N ALA A 698 17.58 13.84 18.79
CA ALA A 698 17.18 12.55 19.35
C ALA A 698 18.33 11.52 19.37
N GLY A 699 18.08 10.43 20.11
CA GLY A 699 18.84 9.18 19.97
C GLY A 699 19.79 8.86 21.11
N TRP A 700 19.88 9.75 22.10
CA TRP A 700 20.75 9.62 23.26
C TRP A 700 20.00 9.92 24.55
N LYS A 701 20.24 9.09 25.57
CA LYS A 701 19.54 9.15 26.87
C LYS A 701 19.88 10.42 27.66
N ASN A 702 21.07 10.97 27.45
CA ASN A 702 21.57 12.16 28.11
C ASN A 702 22.66 12.82 27.26
N GLU A 703 23.02 14.05 27.63
CA GLU A 703 24.05 14.88 27.01
C GLU A 703 25.46 14.27 27.15
N GLU A 704 25.78 13.63 28.28
CA GLU A 704 27.11 13.00 28.49
C GLU A 704 27.43 11.89 27.48
N ASP A 705 26.44 11.06 27.13
CA ASP A 705 26.60 9.99 26.15
C ASP A 705 26.80 10.56 24.73
N PHE A 706 26.15 11.69 24.43
CA PHE A 706 26.34 12.44 23.19
C PHE A 706 27.75 13.03 23.11
N HIS A 707 28.23 13.69 24.16
CA HIS A 707 29.61 14.22 24.23
C HIS A 707 30.65 13.12 24.02
N ARG A 708 30.46 11.94 24.64
CA ARG A 708 31.40 10.82 24.53
C ARG A 708 31.54 10.31 23.08
N LEU A 709 30.45 10.34 22.31
CA LEU A 709 30.49 9.99 20.88
C LEU A 709 31.30 11.02 20.09
N LEU A 710 30.98 12.31 20.27
CA LEU A 710 31.66 13.42 19.59
C LEU A 710 33.17 13.37 19.85
N SER A 711 33.57 13.19 21.12
CA SER A 711 34.99 13.08 21.50
C SER A 711 35.69 11.88 20.87
N LYS A 712 34.97 10.77 20.66
CA LYS A 712 35.54 9.55 20.05
C LYS A 712 35.71 9.69 18.54
N LYS A 713 34.84 10.45 17.89
CA LYS A 713 34.82 10.64 16.43
C LYS A 713 35.62 11.86 15.98
N ASN A 714 36.03 12.72 16.92
CA ASN A 714 36.77 13.95 16.68
C ASN A 714 36.07 14.93 15.71
N TYR A 715 34.74 14.95 15.75
CA TYR A 715 33.96 15.93 14.99
C TYR A 715 34.29 17.34 15.48
N GLN A 716 34.39 18.28 14.54
CA GLN A 716 34.70 19.68 14.81
C GLN A 716 33.46 20.55 14.52
N GLY A 717 33.31 21.64 15.26
CA GLY A 717 32.18 22.57 15.14
C GLY A 717 31.49 22.77 16.49
N HIS A 718 30.32 23.41 16.45
CA HIS A 718 29.48 23.63 17.63
C HIS A 718 28.40 22.56 17.70
N HIS A 719 28.43 21.74 18.73
CA HIS A 719 27.45 20.67 18.93
C HIS A 719 26.43 21.08 19.99
N ILE A 720 25.14 20.99 19.68
CA ILE A 720 24.05 21.33 20.61
C ILE A 720 23.22 20.08 20.88
N TYR A 721 22.97 19.79 22.15
CA TYR A 721 22.04 18.74 22.59
C TYR A 721 20.64 19.32 22.81
N ASP A 722 19.69 19.01 21.92
CA ASP A 722 18.33 19.55 21.92
C ASP A 722 17.33 18.58 22.59
N GLY A 723 17.68 18.08 23.78
CA GLY A 723 16.74 17.45 24.71
C GLY A 723 16.39 15.97 24.48
N GLY A 724 17.10 15.24 23.62
CA GLY A 724 17.10 13.76 23.56
C GLY A 724 15.81 13.07 23.06
N LYS A 725 14.68 13.79 23.01
CA LYS A 725 13.39 13.33 22.49
C LYS A 725 13.13 13.92 21.11
N LEU A 726 12.93 13.03 20.14
CA LEU A 726 12.72 13.35 18.74
C LEU A 726 11.70 14.48 18.54
N LYS A 727 12.18 15.62 18.00
CA LYS A 727 11.39 16.81 17.62
C LYS A 727 10.72 17.57 18.78
N GLN A 728 11.11 17.31 20.02
CA GLN A 728 10.57 18.01 21.20
C GLN A 728 11.53 19.05 21.78
N GLY A 729 12.74 19.16 21.25
CA GLY A 729 13.71 20.14 21.67
C GLY A 729 13.35 21.57 21.27
N PRO A 730 13.77 22.59 22.06
CA PRO A 730 13.49 24.00 21.78
C PRO A 730 13.87 24.44 20.36
N LEU A 731 15.04 24.06 19.86
CA LEU A 731 15.47 24.46 18.51
C LEU A 731 14.70 23.69 17.44
N ALA A 732 14.48 22.38 17.63
CA ALA A 732 13.66 21.59 16.72
C ALA A 732 12.23 22.15 16.58
N GLN A 733 11.64 22.64 17.67
CA GLN A 733 10.32 23.28 17.65
C GLN A 733 10.35 24.65 16.98
N GLN A 734 11.35 25.49 17.32
CA GLN A 734 11.50 26.82 16.75
C GLN A 734 11.68 26.78 15.22
N PHE A 735 12.50 25.84 14.75
CA PHE A 735 12.72 25.61 13.33
C PHE A 735 11.70 24.65 12.73
N ALA A 736 10.62 24.30 13.44
CA ALA A 736 9.53 23.45 12.96
C ALA A 736 10.00 22.14 12.26
N ILE A 737 11.05 21.50 12.77
CA ILE A 737 11.73 20.38 12.12
C ILE A 737 10.83 19.15 12.04
N GLN A 738 10.46 18.74 10.82
CA GLN A 738 9.62 17.56 10.57
C GLN A 738 10.36 16.38 9.97
N GLU A 739 11.41 16.60 9.18
CA GLU A 739 12.23 15.52 8.65
C GLU A 739 13.69 15.63 9.10
N ILE A 740 14.42 14.53 8.99
CA ILE A 740 15.78 14.40 9.46
C ILE A 740 16.58 13.59 8.42
N PRO A 741 17.80 14.01 8.08
CA PRO A 741 18.44 15.26 8.52
C PRO A 741 17.79 16.51 7.91
N THR A 742 17.88 17.65 8.60
CA THR A 742 17.47 18.96 8.06
C THR A 742 18.65 19.92 8.17
N LEU A 743 18.90 20.73 7.14
CA LEU A 743 20.01 21.68 7.11
C LEU A 743 19.61 23.05 6.56
N LEU A 744 20.30 24.07 7.04
CA LEU A 744 20.31 25.43 6.49
C LEU A 744 21.76 25.86 6.29
N LEU A 745 22.11 26.27 5.08
CA LEU A 745 23.38 26.96 4.80
C LEU A 745 23.11 28.46 4.82
N ILE A 746 23.91 29.19 5.58
CA ILE A 746 23.72 30.60 5.89
C ILE A 746 24.96 31.36 5.42
N ASP A 747 24.78 32.46 4.69
CA ASP A 747 25.87 33.31 4.24
C ASP A 747 26.39 34.26 5.32
N THR A 748 27.40 35.05 4.95
CA THR A 748 28.08 36.00 5.84
C THR A 748 27.19 37.14 6.35
N ASP A 749 26.07 37.42 5.69
CA ASP A 749 25.07 38.41 6.09
C ASP A 749 23.96 37.81 6.96
N GLY A 750 23.98 36.49 7.19
CA GLY A 750 22.96 35.76 7.93
C GLY A 750 21.76 35.34 7.09
N LYS A 751 21.85 35.38 5.76
CA LYS A 751 20.79 34.91 4.85
C LYS A 751 20.95 33.44 4.51
N ILE A 752 19.84 32.75 4.37
CA ILE A 752 19.80 31.36 3.94
C ILE A 752 20.15 31.30 2.46
N ILE A 753 21.12 30.49 2.10
CA ILE A 753 21.59 30.29 0.72
C ILE A 753 21.35 28.88 0.20
N ASP A 754 21.08 27.94 1.10
CA ASP A 754 20.57 26.61 0.78
C ASP A 754 19.79 26.05 1.97
N ALA A 755 18.76 25.26 1.70
CA ALA A 755 17.97 24.60 2.72
C ALA A 755 17.56 23.21 2.23
N ARG A 756 17.56 22.23 3.14
CA ARG A 756 17.16 20.86 2.82
C ARG A 756 16.49 20.21 4.01
N SER A 757 15.44 19.45 3.77
CA SER A 757 14.87 18.53 4.75
C SER A 757 14.82 17.13 4.15
N GLY A 758 15.22 16.11 4.92
CA GLY A 758 15.25 14.72 4.50
C GLY A 758 16.63 14.21 4.03
N LYS A 759 16.65 12.91 3.71
CA LYS A 759 17.86 12.15 3.37
C LYS A 759 18.39 12.51 1.99
N VAL A 760 19.71 12.46 1.82
CA VAL A 760 20.34 12.54 0.51
C VAL A 760 20.42 11.17 -0.14
N HIS A 761 20.05 11.08 -1.42
CA HIS A 761 20.22 9.87 -2.22
C HIS A 761 21.67 9.66 -2.71
N SER A 762 22.42 10.73 -2.97
CA SER A 762 23.87 10.74 -3.26
C SER A 762 24.63 11.72 -2.35
N PRO A 763 25.18 11.25 -1.22
CA PRO A 763 25.97 12.08 -0.31
C PRO A 763 27.15 12.78 -1.00
N GLU A 764 27.80 12.14 -1.97
CA GLU A 764 28.94 12.69 -2.70
C GLU A 764 28.55 13.90 -3.56
N ALA A 765 27.48 13.79 -4.33
CA ALA A 765 26.99 14.88 -5.17
C ALA A 765 26.54 16.07 -4.32
N TRP A 766 25.88 15.78 -3.20
CA TRP A 766 25.52 16.82 -2.24
C TRP A 766 26.73 17.50 -1.61
N THR A 767 27.77 16.74 -1.23
CA THR A 767 29.01 17.29 -0.66
C THR A 767 29.70 18.22 -1.64
N ALA A 768 29.78 17.83 -2.92
CA ALA A 768 30.34 18.69 -3.97
C ALA A 768 29.53 19.99 -4.15
N ARG A 769 28.20 19.93 -4.05
CA ARG A 769 27.33 21.11 -4.09
C ARG A 769 27.54 22.01 -2.88
N LEU A 770 27.58 21.43 -1.67
CA LEU A 770 27.85 22.15 -0.42
C LEU A 770 29.20 22.87 -0.51
N GLU A 771 30.25 22.16 -0.91
CA GLU A 771 31.59 22.73 -1.08
C GLU A 771 31.60 23.91 -2.06
N LYS A 772 30.95 23.76 -3.21
CA LYS A 772 30.82 24.83 -4.20
C LYS A 772 30.11 26.06 -3.62
N LEU A 773 29.00 25.86 -2.90
CA LEU A 773 28.25 26.96 -2.29
C LEU A 773 29.05 27.68 -1.21
N VAL A 774 29.74 26.93 -0.35
CA VAL A 774 30.64 27.47 0.68
C VAL A 774 31.76 28.30 0.03
N ALA A 775 32.47 27.74 -0.95
CA ALA A 775 33.54 28.47 -1.65
C ALA A 775 33.02 29.78 -2.29
N THR A 776 31.87 29.71 -2.96
CA THR A 776 31.26 30.87 -3.63
C THR A 776 30.94 31.99 -2.63
N HIS A 777 30.33 31.68 -1.49
CA HIS A 777 29.91 32.69 -0.51
C HIS A 777 31.05 33.15 0.42
N LEU A 778 32.18 32.44 0.42
CA LEU A 778 33.45 32.93 0.95
C LEU A 778 34.25 33.77 -0.06
N GLY A 779 33.77 33.91 -1.31
CA GLY A 779 34.42 34.69 -2.36
C GLY A 779 35.66 34.03 -2.97
N MET A 780 35.69 32.69 -3.05
CA MET A 780 36.84 31.89 -3.52
C MET A 780 36.67 31.28 -4.90
#